data_AF-A0A5Q4FVE7-F1
#
_entry.id   AF-A0A5Q4FVE7-F1
#
_cell.length_a   1.000
_cell.length_b   1.000
_cell.length_c   1.000
_cell.angle_alpha   90.00
_cell.angle_beta   90.00
_cell.angle_gamma   90.00
#
_symmetry.space_group_name_H-M   'P 1'
#
loop_
_entity.id
_entity.type
_entity.pdbx_description
1 polymer ?
#
loop_
_entity_poly.entity_id
_entity_poly.type
_entity_poly.pdbx_seq_one_letter_code
_entity_poly.pdbx_strand_id
1 'polypeptide(L)'
;MRSDDDQAAGSLGRVTVGLPVYNDPRGLRTSIPTVFAQSWTGPIRLVVIDDGSTDETPSVLDELGEYYGGIEVIRNQRNRGRPAARNQILEAAGDDLLAWIDSDDLWLPRKLEFQITALAAAERAGDVAVLCTAPFRWVYTDRQQERVKSPAVEGDQLYNALVGSLYPYLWAQLGRAETYRAAGGFDERLARRQDYEFFIRFLAGGGRVVSTAPGVPLCTYLKTDVGRSASEVAAANAVIEQKHRAVYRRYGWRFALQGRQKHHQLVARFHAHNGAIARSWIARARARALGPLLWARRPGEFLPAAKAWYWRGRRAVFRGRRHLLRLLRLLRTARRRMLGEARRRARRAAELLSRPLGRSPGQAVNALAQRQVREQVGSWRRTLPTEEVIARTGSLVETMSDVDAVAIWLQLERGYREDRRLWSARQAIDAGRARDPEDAALAMRSIELLALERDWQQCVADWEAATADSRAEARAITYVRVSRAYRQLGSPRSALEVAEAGLQHFPDDERLSSELRRARAVTTRWSEISVPFAQAPTVGEVTSLGFLSGSPEPLRGSLTTDADPEAPIVLLLNGEPIARTYAAPPADDGAPAFSMNCSQLTEFLGDEDVVELRHATRPIALGGGSTALRFVPGFPSHAAEVTERVARGHTFNKFGQLRSGNTTARKRAILDLYGQIEDLLAERLELTCYPFYGNLLGAVREHDFLGHDVGGFDAGYLSPERDPADVRAHLLTVCEVLLEAGYHLTVEPWSVMIRERQGEELFIDLNFAWVGDHGGLQLSYGWRYEPVTDIDRFRAERWVALADRCVRIPGNAEAVLGQLYGSGWLVPDQGFQLEVGLQRDERFLLTTQELEALLATRPDQVRVRPTTEDDE
;
A
#
# COMPACT_ATOMS: atom_id res chain seq x y z
N MET A 1 -22.40 -0.48 46.65
CA MET A 1 -21.48 0.67 46.76
C MET A 1 -21.19 1.13 45.35
N ARG A 2 -21.63 2.34 44.98
CA ARG A 2 -21.20 2.98 43.73
C ARG A 2 -19.68 3.17 43.82
N SER A 3 -18.93 2.74 42.79
CA SER A 3 -17.48 2.88 42.76
C SER A 3 -17.08 4.35 42.84
N ASP A 4 -15.85 4.66 43.25
CA ASP A 4 -15.35 6.04 43.26
C ASP A 4 -15.39 6.68 41.85
N ASP A 5 -15.44 5.87 40.78
CA ASP A 5 -15.66 6.33 39.40
C ASP A 5 -17.10 6.87 39.17
N ASP A 6 -18.12 6.30 39.81
CA ASP A 6 -19.51 6.77 39.73
C ASP A 6 -19.73 8.09 40.48
N GLN A 7 -18.96 8.35 41.54
CA GLN A 7 -19.04 9.61 42.29
C GLN A 7 -18.29 10.75 41.60
N ALA A 8 -17.22 10.47 40.86
CA ALA A 8 -16.51 11.44 40.03
C ALA A 8 -17.27 11.81 38.74
N ALA A 9 -18.04 10.87 38.16
CA ALA A 9 -18.92 11.16 37.02
C ALA A 9 -20.04 12.15 37.36
N GLY A 10 -20.45 12.22 38.63
CA GLY A 10 -21.47 13.15 39.12
C GLY A 10 -21.07 14.63 39.15
N SER A 11 -19.79 14.97 38.93
CA SER A 11 -19.31 16.36 38.82
C SER A 11 -19.10 16.84 37.38
N LEU A 12 -19.36 16.00 36.37
CA LEU A 12 -19.25 16.37 34.96
C LEU A 12 -20.61 16.94 34.50
N GLY A 13 -20.60 18.21 34.13
CA GLY A 13 -21.80 18.96 33.76
C GLY A 13 -22.53 18.45 32.50
N ARG A 14 -23.57 19.19 32.09
CA ARG A 14 -24.38 18.93 30.90
C ARG A 14 -23.52 18.79 29.64
N VAL A 15 -23.92 17.91 28.71
CA VAL A 15 -23.31 17.79 27.39
C VAL A 15 -24.14 18.58 26.38
N THR A 16 -23.55 19.61 25.79
CA THR A 16 -24.08 20.25 24.59
C THR A 16 -23.54 19.53 23.36
N VAL A 17 -24.45 19.07 22.50
CA VAL A 17 -24.15 18.51 21.18
C VAL A 17 -24.35 19.62 20.15
N GLY A 18 -23.31 19.96 19.40
CA GLY A 18 -23.33 20.99 18.38
C GLY A 18 -23.49 20.44 16.98
N LEU A 19 -24.51 20.90 16.24
CA LEU A 19 -24.81 20.48 14.87
C LEU A 19 -24.97 21.69 13.94
N PRO A 20 -23.98 22.01 13.07
CA PRO A 20 -24.16 23.01 12.02
C PRO A 20 -24.84 22.38 10.80
N VAL A 21 -25.87 23.02 10.24
CA VAL A 21 -26.58 22.54 9.05
C VAL A 21 -26.79 23.65 8.03
N TYR A 22 -26.71 23.30 6.75
CA TYR A 22 -27.10 24.15 5.63
C TYR A 22 -27.59 23.28 4.47
N ASN A 23 -28.86 23.42 4.10
CA ASN A 23 -29.50 22.69 3.01
C ASN A 23 -29.31 21.16 3.07
N ASP A 24 -29.63 20.55 4.21
CA ASP A 24 -29.46 19.10 4.40
C ASP A 24 -30.58 18.48 5.26
N PRO A 25 -31.84 18.48 4.78
CA PRO A 25 -32.96 17.91 5.51
C PRO A 25 -32.82 16.39 5.70
N ARG A 26 -32.15 15.69 4.76
CA ARG A 26 -31.94 14.24 4.83
C ARG A 26 -30.90 13.86 5.88
N GLY A 27 -29.81 14.60 5.94
CA GLY A 27 -28.80 14.42 6.98
C GLY A 27 -29.41 14.59 8.37
N LEU A 28 -30.19 15.65 8.61
CA LEU A 28 -30.84 15.87 9.91
C LEU A 28 -31.66 14.66 10.38
N ARG A 29 -32.48 14.10 9.49
CA ARG A 29 -33.28 12.88 9.77
C ARG A 29 -32.44 11.64 10.05
N THR A 30 -31.19 11.64 9.61
CA THR A 30 -30.24 10.53 9.76
C THR A 30 -29.44 10.67 11.06
N SER A 31 -28.95 11.87 11.35
CA SER A 31 -27.95 12.10 12.40
C SER A 31 -28.57 12.41 13.76
N ILE A 32 -29.65 13.19 13.81
CA ILE A 32 -30.31 13.57 15.07
C ILE A 32 -30.81 12.36 15.88
N PRO A 33 -31.45 11.34 15.27
CA PRO A 33 -31.84 10.15 16.01
C PRO A 33 -30.67 9.47 16.76
N THR A 34 -29.46 9.50 16.19
CA THR A 34 -28.28 8.87 16.82
C THR A 34 -27.75 9.65 18.03
N VAL A 35 -28.05 10.95 18.12
CA VAL A 35 -27.75 11.78 19.29
C VAL A 35 -28.66 11.40 20.46
N PHE A 36 -29.95 11.19 20.20
CA PHE A 36 -30.92 10.80 21.24
C PHE A 36 -30.88 9.31 21.58
N ALA A 37 -30.25 8.47 20.75
CA ALA A 37 -29.99 7.06 21.01
C ALA A 37 -28.72 6.78 21.84
N GLN A 38 -28.11 7.82 22.44
CA GLN A 38 -26.93 7.64 23.29
C GLN A 38 -27.31 6.97 24.61
N SER A 39 -26.49 6.01 25.03
CA SER A 39 -26.63 5.25 26.30
C SER A 39 -26.21 6.04 27.54
N TRP A 40 -25.56 7.20 27.37
CA TRP A 40 -25.19 8.07 28.47
C TRP A 40 -26.44 8.74 29.05
N THR A 41 -26.66 8.60 30.35
CA THR A 41 -27.90 9.01 31.04
C THR A 41 -27.88 10.45 31.58
N GLY A 42 -26.77 11.17 31.40
CA GLY A 42 -26.65 12.57 31.81
C GLY A 42 -27.43 13.52 30.89
N PRO A 43 -27.56 14.80 31.28
CA PRO A 43 -28.36 15.76 30.51
C PRO A 43 -27.66 16.11 29.19
N ILE A 44 -28.37 15.86 28.08
CA ILE A 44 -27.96 16.19 26.71
C ILE A 44 -28.80 17.37 26.21
N ARG A 45 -28.14 18.38 25.65
CA ARG A 45 -28.76 19.51 24.93
C ARG A 45 -28.26 19.49 23.49
N LEU A 46 -29.15 19.48 22.50
CA LEU A 46 -28.75 19.58 21.10
C LEU A 46 -28.91 21.03 20.62
N VAL A 47 -27.80 21.68 20.27
CA VAL A 47 -27.80 23.02 19.67
C VAL A 47 -27.55 22.89 18.17
N VAL A 48 -28.56 23.26 17.39
CA VAL A 48 -28.51 23.26 15.92
C VAL A 48 -28.38 24.69 15.42
N ILE A 49 -27.38 24.93 14.56
CA ILE A 49 -27.29 26.19 13.83
C ILE A 49 -27.72 25.93 12.38
N ASP A 50 -28.88 26.44 12.03
CA ASP A 50 -29.32 26.53 10.63
C ASP A 50 -28.67 27.76 10.00
N ASP A 51 -27.66 27.54 9.18
CA ASP A 51 -26.85 28.58 8.56
C ASP A 51 -27.53 29.19 7.31
N GLY A 52 -28.80 29.57 7.47
CA GLY A 52 -29.61 30.24 6.45
C GLY A 52 -30.06 29.33 5.31
N SER A 53 -30.52 28.12 5.64
CA SER A 53 -31.03 27.16 4.64
C SER A 53 -32.23 27.72 3.88
N THR A 54 -32.32 27.34 2.60
CA THR A 54 -33.37 27.80 1.66
C THR A 54 -34.25 26.66 1.15
N ASP A 55 -34.01 25.44 1.62
CA ASP A 55 -34.76 24.24 1.27
C ASP A 55 -35.68 23.80 2.44
N GLU A 56 -36.02 22.52 2.51
CA GLU A 56 -36.90 21.96 3.55
C GLU A 56 -36.24 21.85 4.95
N THR A 57 -34.96 22.19 5.10
CA THR A 57 -34.22 22.09 6.36
C THR A 57 -34.95 22.76 7.55
N PRO A 58 -35.47 24.00 7.45
CA PRO A 58 -36.13 24.65 8.58
C PRO A 58 -37.36 23.90 9.07
N SER A 59 -38.18 23.38 8.15
CA SER A 59 -39.39 22.61 8.46
C SER A 59 -39.05 21.27 9.10
N VAL A 60 -38.00 20.59 8.63
CA VAL A 60 -37.51 19.34 9.24
C VAL A 60 -37.00 19.59 10.67
N LEU A 61 -36.36 20.74 10.92
CA LEU A 61 -35.93 21.10 12.27
C LEU A 61 -37.10 21.35 13.21
N ASP A 62 -38.17 21.99 12.74
CA ASP A 62 -39.38 22.20 13.54
C ASP A 62 -40.03 20.84 13.89
N GLU A 63 -40.18 19.94 12.92
CA GLU A 63 -40.71 18.58 13.13
C GLU A 63 -39.86 17.77 14.13
N LEU A 64 -38.54 17.76 13.97
CA LEU A 64 -37.64 17.03 14.87
C LEU A 64 -37.61 17.65 16.27
N GLY A 65 -37.73 18.97 16.37
CA GLY A 65 -37.82 19.70 17.63
C GLY A 65 -39.07 19.33 18.41
N GLU A 66 -40.22 19.23 17.73
CA GLU A 66 -41.48 18.74 18.32
C GLU A 66 -41.38 17.27 18.78
N TYR A 67 -40.71 16.41 17.99
CA TYR A 67 -40.63 14.98 18.28
C TYR A 67 -39.70 14.62 19.44
N TYR A 68 -38.46 15.12 19.44
CA TYR A 68 -37.46 14.72 20.43
C TYR A 68 -37.45 15.60 21.69
N GLY A 69 -37.88 16.86 21.58
CA GLY A 69 -37.63 17.86 22.61
C GLY A 69 -36.13 18.13 22.81
N GLY A 70 -35.77 19.21 23.54
CA GLY A 70 -34.37 19.48 23.89
C GLY A 70 -33.45 19.89 22.71
N ILE A 71 -34.03 20.18 21.54
CA ILE A 71 -33.35 20.79 20.40
C ILE A 71 -33.52 22.30 20.47
N GLU A 72 -32.41 23.02 20.50
CA GLU A 72 -32.37 24.47 20.37
C GLU A 72 -31.87 24.84 18.99
N VAL A 73 -32.71 25.54 18.23
CA VAL A 73 -32.41 25.92 16.86
C VAL A 73 -32.13 27.42 16.79
N ILE A 74 -30.92 27.78 16.35
CA ILE A 74 -30.53 29.16 16.06
C ILE A 74 -30.44 29.31 14.54
N ARG A 75 -31.30 30.18 13.98
CA ARG A 75 -31.40 30.39 12.54
C ARG A 75 -30.68 31.66 12.10
N ASN A 76 -29.74 31.53 11.18
CA ASN A 76 -29.11 32.67 10.53
C ASN A 76 -29.98 33.19 9.38
N GLN A 77 -30.04 34.51 9.20
CA GLN A 77 -30.78 35.12 8.08
C GLN A 77 -30.16 34.83 6.70
N ARG A 78 -28.87 34.51 6.67
CA ARG A 78 -28.09 34.20 5.46
C ARG A 78 -26.98 33.22 5.82
N ASN A 79 -26.49 32.49 4.82
CA ASN A 79 -25.34 31.63 4.99
C ASN A 79 -24.08 32.44 5.38
N ARG A 80 -23.52 32.13 6.55
CA ARG A 80 -22.29 32.73 7.09
C ARG A 80 -21.10 31.78 7.02
N GLY A 81 -21.33 30.54 6.61
CA GLY A 81 -20.36 29.48 6.49
C GLY A 81 -20.22 28.66 7.78
N ARG A 82 -19.85 27.39 7.59
CA ARG A 82 -19.64 26.41 8.67
C ARG A 82 -18.77 26.88 9.86
N PRO A 83 -17.65 27.63 9.71
CA PRO A 83 -16.90 28.11 10.88
C PRO A 83 -17.70 29.09 11.75
N ALA A 84 -18.52 29.98 11.16
CA ALA A 84 -19.35 30.92 11.92
C ALA A 84 -20.42 30.16 12.71
N ALA A 85 -21.05 29.16 12.09
CA ALA A 85 -21.99 28.28 12.77
C ALA A 85 -21.34 27.54 13.95
N ARG A 86 -20.11 27.03 13.78
CA ARG A 86 -19.36 26.36 14.88
C ARG A 86 -19.00 27.32 16.02
N ASN A 87 -18.70 28.59 15.72
CA ASN A 87 -18.50 29.60 16.76
C ASN A 87 -19.79 29.94 17.52
N GLN A 88 -20.93 29.98 16.82
CA GLN A 88 -22.24 30.17 17.46
C GLN A 88 -22.60 29.00 18.39
N ILE A 89 -22.30 27.75 17.99
CA ILE A 89 -22.41 26.57 18.86
C ILE A 89 -21.54 26.73 20.09
N LEU A 90 -20.27 27.10 19.90
CA LEU A 90 -19.31 27.24 20.99
C LEU A 90 -19.74 28.31 22.01
N GLU A 91 -20.36 29.40 21.53
CA GLU A 91 -20.95 30.43 22.39
C GLU A 91 -22.16 29.88 23.16
N ALA A 92 -23.09 29.22 22.45
CA ALA A 92 -24.31 28.67 23.04
C ALA A 92 -24.06 27.54 24.07
N ALA A 93 -22.93 26.82 23.92
CA ALA A 93 -22.51 25.76 24.82
C ALA A 93 -22.13 26.26 26.22
N GLY A 94 -21.72 27.53 26.39
CA GLY A 94 -21.30 28.05 27.69
C GLY A 94 -20.11 27.27 28.27
N ASP A 95 -20.29 26.72 29.48
CA ASP A 95 -19.27 25.92 30.18
C ASP A 95 -19.53 24.41 30.10
N ASP A 96 -20.48 23.99 29.27
CA ASP A 96 -20.84 22.58 29.08
C ASP A 96 -19.67 21.77 28.47
N LEU A 97 -19.77 20.44 28.60
CA LEU A 97 -19.03 19.55 27.72
C LEU A 97 -19.60 19.69 26.30
N LEU A 98 -18.73 19.91 25.33
CA LEU A 98 -19.11 20.10 23.93
C LEU A 98 -18.70 18.89 23.10
N ALA A 99 -19.69 18.25 22.49
CA ALA A 99 -19.52 17.20 21.49
C ALA A 99 -20.05 17.69 20.15
N TRP A 100 -19.47 17.24 19.04
CA TRP A 100 -19.86 17.71 17.70
C TRP A 100 -20.45 16.60 16.85
N ILE A 101 -21.38 16.96 15.97
CA ILE A 101 -21.87 16.07 14.91
C ILE A 101 -22.11 16.91 13.65
N ASP A 102 -21.69 16.42 12.49
CA ASP A 102 -22.07 17.03 11.20
C ASP A 102 -23.42 16.40 10.76
N SER A 103 -24.24 17.13 9.99
CA SER A 103 -25.61 16.68 9.66
C SER A 103 -25.67 15.38 8.89
N ASP A 104 -24.59 14.91 8.25
CA ASP A 104 -24.52 13.70 7.43
C ASP A 104 -23.72 12.55 8.08
N ASP A 105 -23.45 12.60 9.38
CA ASP A 105 -22.64 11.60 10.11
C ASP A 105 -23.40 10.91 11.25
N LEU A 106 -23.01 9.67 11.58
CA LEU A 106 -23.70 8.87 12.59
C LEU A 106 -22.86 8.70 13.85
N TRP A 107 -23.51 8.82 15.01
CA TRP A 107 -22.95 8.38 16.29
C TRP A 107 -23.38 6.95 16.62
N LEU A 108 -22.49 6.19 17.27
CA LEU A 108 -22.84 4.88 17.82
C LEU A 108 -23.28 5.01 19.29
N PRO A 109 -24.12 4.09 19.82
CA PRO A 109 -24.87 4.30 21.06
C PRO A 109 -24.02 4.58 22.32
N ARG A 110 -22.76 4.14 22.37
CA ARG A 110 -21.90 4.30 23.55
C ARG A 110 -20.86 5.42 23.44
N LYS A 111 -20.95 6.27 22.40
CA LYS A 111 -19.94 7.30 22.13
C LYS A 111 -19.72 8.22 23.32
N LEU A 112 -20.78 8.82 23.85
CA LEU A 112 -20.67 9.78 24.96
C LEU A 112 -20.12 9.12 26.23
N GLU A 113 -20.61 7.93 26.59
CA GLU A 113 -20.16 7.18 27.77
C GLU A 113 -18.64 6.96 27.76
N PHE A 114 -18.10 6.41 26.66
CA PHE A 114 -16.68 6.13 26.54
C PHE A 114 -15.83 7.40 26.50
N GLN A 115 -16.29 8.44 25.78
CA GLN A 115 -15.52 9.68 25.64
C GLN A 115 -15.48 10.49 26.93
N ILE A 116 -16.58 10.56 27.67
CA ILE A 116 -16.64 11.22 28.97
C ILE A 116 -15.73 10.49 29.97
N THR A 117 -15.77 9.15 29.97
CA THR A 117 -14.90 8.34 30.83
C THR A 117 -13.42 8.58 30.51
N ALA A 118 -13.04 8.59 29.24
CA ALA A 118 -11.66 8.85 28.82
C ALA A 118 -11.20 10.29 29.13
N LEU A 119 -12.08 11.29 28.93
CA LEU A 119 -11.79 12.68 29.29
C LEU A 119 -11.58 12.83 30.80
N ALA A 120 -12.47 12.27 31.62
CA ALA A 120 -12.38 12.34 33.06
C ALA A 120 -11.12 11.65 33.60
N ALA A 121 -10.71 10.53 33.00
CA ALA A 121 -9.46 9.86 33.34
C ALA A 121 -8.23 10.74 33.04
N ALA A 122 -8.22 11.42 31.89
CA ALA A 122 -7.13 12.34 31.53
C ALA A 122 -7.06 13.55 32.46
N GLU A 123 -8.20 14.16 32.79
CA GLU A 123 -8.27 15.28 33.74
C GLU A 123 -7.78 14.87 35.13
N ARG A 124 -8.14 13.67 35.61
CA ARG A 124 -7.63 13.12 36.89
C ARG A 124 -6.12 12.87 36.87
N ALA A 125 -5.55 12.53 35.71
CA ALA A 125 -4.11 12.38 35.53
C ALA A 125 -3.36 13.73 35.54
N GLY A 126 -4.08 14.85 35.66
CA GLY A 126 -3.51 16.20 35.71
C GLY A 126 -3.31 16.83 34.32
N ASP A 127 -3.83 16.22 33.26
CA ASP A 127 -3.77 16.83 31.93
C ASP A 127 -4.68 18.08 31.88
N VAL A 128 -4.12 19.21 31.43
CA VAL A 128 -4.84 20.49 31.26
C VAL A 128 -5.13 20.72 29.78
N ALA A 129 -6.29 21.30 29.46
CA ALA A 129 -6.73 21.56 28.08
C ALA A 129 -6.75 20.28 27.21
N VAL A 130 -7.62 19.34 27.56
CA VAL A 130 -7.75 18.03 26.90
C VAL A 130 -8.97 17.99 25.98
N LEU A 131 -8.80 17.35 24.82
CA LEU A 131 -9.90 16.90 23.96
C LEU A 131 -9.88 15.37 23.87
N CYS A 132 -11.03 14.74 23.94
CA CYS A 132 -11.20 13.32 23.68
C CYS A 132 -11.61 13.11 22.21
N THR A 133 -11.03 12.12 21.55
CA THR A 133 -11.45 11.61 20.25
C THR A 133 -11.76 10.11 20.35
N ALA A 134 -12.19 9.49 19.26
CA ALA A 134 -12.49 8.06 19.20
C ALA A 134 -12.10 7.46 17.85
N PRO A 135 -11.86 6.14 17.78
CA PRO A 135 -11.89 5.45 16.51
C PRO A 135 -13.24 5.60 15.82
N PHE A 136 -13.25 5.51 14.50
CA PHE A 136 -14.46 5.71 13.70
C PHE A 136 -14.46 4.89 12.41
N ARG A 137 -15.65 4.59 11.90
CA ARG A 137 -15.87 3.95 10.60
C ARG A 137 -15.80 5.02 9.51
N TRP A 138 -14.97 4.79 8.50
CA TRP A 138 -14.85 5.62 7.31
C TRP A 138 -15.53 4.91 6.16
N VAL A 139 -16.74 5.34 5.80
CA VAL A 139 -17.57 4.66 4.78
C VAL A 139 -17.61 5.51 3.51
N TYR A 140 -17.09 4.99 2.40
CA TYR A 140 -17.20 5.63 1.09
C TYR A 140 -18.57 5.32 0.48
N THR A 141 -19.44 6.32 0.44
CA THR A 141 -20.81 6.15 -0.07
C THR A 141 -20.86 5.89 -1.59
N ASP A 142 -19.78 6.19 -2.31
CA ASP A 142 -19.68 6.05 -3.77
C ASP A 142 -19.02 4.75 -4.25
N ARG A 143 -18.37 3.99 -3.36
CA ARG A 143 -17.58 2.79 -3.72
C ARG A 143 -17.76 1.59 -2.79
N GLN A 144 -18.74 1.61 -1.90
CA GLN A 144 -19.06 0.51 -0.98
C GLN A 144 -17.82 0.00 -0.20
N GLN A 145 -16.89 0.91 0.15
CA GLN A 145 -15.69 0.59 0.90
C GLN A 145 -15.79 1.19 2.32
N GLU A 146 -15.49 0.39 3.33
CA GLU A 146 -15.39 0.84 4.71
C GLU A 146 -13.98 0.62 5.27
N ARG A 147 -13.53 1.52 6.14
CA ARG A 147 -12.30 1.34 6.92
C ARG A 147 -12.48 1.85 8.34
N VAL A 148 -12.02 1.10 9.34
CA VAL A 148 -11.90 1.65 10.70
C VAL A 148 -10.63 2.49 10.81
N LYS A 149 -10.75 3.69 11.36
CA LYS A 149 -9.65 4.63 11.60
C LYS A 149 -9.48 4.81 13.09
N SER A 150 -8.28 4.49 13.59
CA SER A 150 -7.89 4.76 14.98
C SER A 150 -6.94 5.97 15.02
N PRO A 151 -7.24 7.02 15.79
CA PRO A 151 -6.40 8.21 15.88
C PRO A 151 -5.08 7.92 16.62
N ALA A 152 -3.95 8.32 16.04
CA ALA A 152 -2.63 8.19 16.67
C ALA A 152 -2.40 9.28 17.72
N VAL A 153 -2.90 9.06 18.94
CA VAL A 153 -2.79 9.99 20.08
C VAL A 153 -1.48 9.89 20.85
N GLU A 154 -0.67 8.85 20.62
CA GLU A 154 0.62 8.70 21.29
C GLU A 154 1.75 9.47 20.59
N GLY A 155 2.77 9.86 21.36
CA GLY A 155 3.94 10.57 20.86
C GLY A 155 3.69 12.04 20.51
N ASP A 156 4.34 12.54 19.44
CA ASP A 156 4.16 13.93 19.00
C ASP A 156 2.83 14.11 18.25
N GLN A 157 1.79 14.47 19.01
CA GLN A 157 0.43 14.66 18.50
C GLN A 157 0.34 15.75 17.43
N LEU A 158 1.13 16.82 17.56
CA LEU A 158 1.17 17.91 16.57
C LEU A 158 1.77 17.41 15.26
N TYR A 159 2.86 16.62 15.31
CA TYR A 159 3.39 15.94 14.14
C TYR A 159 2.36 14.98 13.53
N ASN A 160 1.73 14.13 14.34
CA ASN A 160 0.72 13.16 13.91
C ASN A 160 -0.47 13.83 13.22
N ALA A 161 -0.93 14.96 13.74
CA ALA A 161 -1.99 15.76 13.14
C ALA A 161 -1.58 16.30 11.76
N LEU A 162 -0.36 16.84 11.67
CA LEU A 162 0.18 17.42 10.44
C LEU A 162 0.47 16.36 9.35
N VAL A 163 0.81 15.11 9.72
CA VAL A 163 1.00 14.01 8.76
C VAL A 163 -0.29 13.24 8.43
N GLY A 164 -1.36 13.41 9.20
CA GLY A 164 -2.67 12.82 8.97
C GLY A 164 -2.88 11.44 9.60
N SER A 165 -2.16 11.14 10.69
CA SER A 165 -2.38 9.95 11.55
C SER A 165 -3.23 10.29 12.79
N LEU A 166 -3.24 11.54 13.23
CA LEU A 166 -4.21 12.07 14.21
C LEU A 166 -5.24 12.93 13.48
N TYR A 167 -6.50 12.55 13.55
CA TYR A 167 -7.54 13.11 12.69
C TYR A 167 -8.23 14.32 13.34
N PRO A 168 -8.29 15.49 12.67
CA PRO A 168 -8.91 16.71 13.21
C PRO A 168 -10.44 16.72 13.06
N TYR A 169 -11.09 15.56 12.98
CA TYR A 169 -12.52 15.50 12.68
C TYR A 169 -13.34 15.82 13.92
N LEU A 170 -14.02 16.97 13.89
CA LEU A 170 -14.78 17.45 15.04
C LEU A 170 -15.88 16.48 15.47
N TRP A 171 -16.56 15.83 14.53
CA TRP A 171 -17.66 14.92 14.84
C TRP A 171 -17.25 13.69 15.67
N ALA A 172 -15.96 13.39 15.71
CA ALA A 172 -15.38 12.36 16.58
C ALA A 172 -14.89 12.93 17.93
N GLN A 173 -14.97 14.23 18.18
CA GLN A 173 -14.39 14.90 19.35
C GLN A 173 -15.42 15.24 20.43
N LEU A 174 -14.94 15.27 21.67
CA LEU A 174 -15.63 15.73 22.87
C LEU A 174 -14.62 16.43 23.80
N GLY A 175 -14.99 17.55 24.41
CA GLY A 175 -14.15 18.23 25.41
C GLY A 175 -14.89 19.38 26.07
N ARG A 176 -14.28 20.07 27.04
CA ARG A 176 -14.89 21.28 27.63
C ARG A 176 -15.02 22.38 26.59
N ALA A 177 -16.16 23.06 26.52
CA ALA A 177 -16.35 24.22 25.63
C ALA A 177 -15.24 25.28 25.83
N GLU A 178 -14.87 25.52 27.10
CA GLU A 178 -13.74 26.39 27.47
C GLU A 178 -12.43 26.01 26.76
N THR A 179 -12.13 24.72 26.55
CA THR A 179 -10.92 24.27 25.82
C THR A 179 -10.91 24.77 24.38
N TYR A 180 -12.06 24.71 23.70
CA TYR A 180 -12.20 25.23 22.32
C TYR A 180 -12.12 26.76 22.30
N ARG A 181 -12.70 27.43 23.29
CA ARG A 181 -12.71 28.89 23.43
C ARG A 181 -11.33 29.45 23.75
N ALA A 182 -10.61 28.84 24.68
CA ALA A 182 -9.24 29.20 25.07
C ALA A 182 -8.26 29.00 23.92
N ALA A 183 -8.46 27.96 23.11
CA ALA A 183 -7.72 27.78 21.86
C ALA A 183 -8.11 28.81 20.79
N GLY A 184 -9.22 29.55 20.98
CA GLY A 184 -9.68 30.71 20.21
C GLY A 184 -10.64 30.38 19.05
N GLY A 185 -11.52 29.38 19.21
CA GLY A 185 -12.63 29.09 18.30
C GLY A 185 -12.23 28.70 16.88
N PHE A 186 -13.11 28.87 15.89
CA PHE A 186 -12.86 28.54 14.49
C PHE A 186 -12.67 29.80 13.64
N ASP A 187 -11.66 29.80 12.77
CA ASP A 187 -11.35 30.95 11.92
C ASP A 187 -12.40 31.10 10.79
N GLU A 188 -13.27 32.10 10.88
CA GLU A 188 -14.38 32.33 9.94
C GLU A 188 -13.92 32.65 8.50
N ARG A 189 -12.64 32.97 8.30
CA ARG A 189 -12.07 33.15 6.95
C ARG A 189 -11.90 31.82 6.19
N LEU A 190 -12.00 30.68 6.89
CA LEU A 190 -11.78 29.35 6.33
C LEU A 190 -13.11 28.66 6.01
N ALA A 191 -13.58 28.78 4.76
CA ALA A 191 -14.76 28.06 4.28
C ALA A 191 -14.61 26.52 4.36
N ARG A 192 -13.37 26.02 4.36
CA ARG A 192 -13.01 24.60 4.51
C ARG A 192 -11.76 24.47 5.38
N ARG A 193 -11.58 23.30 6.01
CA ARG A 193 -10.41 22.94 6.83
C ARG A 193 -10.18 23.81 8.09
N GLN A 194 -11.22 24.50 8.52
CA GLN A 194 -11.31 25.23 9.79
C GLN A 194 -11.08 24.32 11.02
N ASP A 195 -11.50 23.07 10.94
CA ASP A 195 -11.27 22.03 11.94
C ASP A 195 -9.78 21.68 12.05
N TYR A 196 -9.13 21.44 10.91
CA TYR A 196 -7.69 21.18 10.84
C TYR A 196 -6.86 22.38 11.33
N GLU A 197 -7.27 23.61 11.00
CA GLU A 197 -6.57 24.81 11.48
C GLU A 197 -6.68 24.99 13.00
N PHE A 198 -7.89 24.86 13.55
CA PHE A 198 -8.12 24.88 15.00
C PHE A 198 -7.23 23.85 15.70
N PHE A 199 -7.20 22.63 15.17
CA PHE A 199 -6.50 21.51 15.77
C PHE A 199 -4.97 21.72 15.82
N ILE A 200 -4.38 22.33 14.78
CA ILE A 200 -2.97 22.75 14.80
C ILE A 200 -2.70 23.75 15.92
N ARG A 201 -3.56 24.77 16.06
CA ARG A 201 -3.40 25.81 17.08
C ARG A 201 -3.53 25.24 18.49
N PHE A 202 -4.52 24.38 18.71
CA PHE A 202 -4.72 23.70 20.00
C PHE A 202 -3.49 22.89 20.41
N LEU A 203 -3.00 22.00 19.54
CA LEU A 203 -1.83 21.16 19.82
C LEU A 203 -0.52 21.97 19.92
N ALA A 204 -0.34 23.00 19.07
CA ALA A 204 0.82 23.89 19.16
C ALA A 204 0.83 24.75 20.43
N GLY A 205 -0.34 25.01 21.01
CA GLY A 205 -0.53 25.68 22.30
C GLY A 205 -0.32 24.77 23.52
N GLY A 206 0.04 23.50 23.31
CA GLY A 206 0.26 22.52 24.39
C GLY A 206 -0.98 21.72 24.78
N GLY A 207 -2.09 21.86 24.04
CA GLY A 207 -3.28 21.04 24.23
C GLY A 207 -3.00 19.56 23.94
N ARG A 208 -3.74 18.68 24.61
CA ARG A 208 -3.57 17.22 24.51
C ARG A 208 -4.84 16.57 23.99
N VAL A 209 -4.69 15.59 23.12
CA VAL A 209 -5.77 14.76 22.60
C VAL A 209 -5.64 13.35 23.17
N VAL A 210 -6.70 12.84 23.77
CA VAL A 210 -6.78 11.43 24.23
C VAL A 210 -7.78 10.68 23.37
N SER A 211 -7.66 9.35 23.30
CA SER A 211 -8.60 8.51 22.55
C SER A 211 -9.29 7.53 23.49
N THR A 212 -10.52 7.17 23.17
CA THR A 212 -11.15 5.95 23.68
C THR A 212 -10.41 4.70 23.20
N ALA A 213 -10.77 3.53 23.72
CA ALA A 213 -10.14 2.24 23.42
C ALA A 213 -9.84 2.06 21.92
N PRO A 214 -8.59 1.71 21.53
CA PRO A 214 -8.21 1.54 20.13
C PRO A 214 -9.08 0.49 19.43
N GLY A 215 -9.36 0.69 18.14
CA GLY A 215 -10.06 -0.30 17.31
C GLY A 215 -11.58 -0.40 17.51
N VAL A 216 -12.15 0.21 18.56
CA VAL A 216 -13.60 0.26 18.77
C VAL A 216 -14.17 1.56 18.18
N PRO A 217 -14.80 1.53 16.99
CA PRO A 217 -15.38 2.74 16.42
C PRO A 217 -16.56 3.21 17.26
N LEU A 218 -16.68 4.53 17.45
CA LEU A 218 -17.81 5.16 18.17
C LEU A 218 -18.64 6.09 17.28
N CYS A 219 -18.26 6.24 16.02
CA CYS A 219 -18.95 7.08 15.04
C CYS A 219 -18.66 6.59 13.61
N THR A 220 -19.52 6.97 12.67
CA THR A 220 -19.43 6.62 11.25
C THR A 220 -19.44 7.89 10.41
N TYR A 221 -18.40 8.03 9.60
CA TYR A 221 -18.24 9.11 8.62
C TYR A 221 -18.74 8.67 7.26
N LEU A 222 -19.82 9.30 6.78
CA LEU A 222 -20.36 9.02 5.45
C LEU A 222 -19.62 9.87 4.41
N LYS A 223 -18.52 9.32 3.91
CA LYS A 223 -17.59 10.03 3.05
C LYS A 223 -18.06 10.07 1.59
N THR A 224 -18.33 11.28 1.09
CA THR A 224 -18.40 11.58 -0.36
C THR A 224 -17.34 12.61 -0.80
N ASP A 225 -16.61 12.35 -1.89
CA ASP A 225 -15.70 13.33 -2.53
C ASP A 225 -16.40 14.24 -3.55
N VAL A 226 -17.64 13.89 -3.95
CA VAL A 226 -18.46 14.64 -4.90
C VAL A 226 -19.03 15.89 -4.24
N GLY A 227 -19.09 17.00 -4.98
CA GLY A 227 -19.63 18.28 -4.49
C GLY A 227 -18.66 19.10 -3.62
N ARG A 228 -17.45 18.59 -3.33
CA ARG A 228 -16.45 19.32 -2.53
C ARG A 228 -15.67 20.35 -3.36
N SER A 229 -15.74 21.61 -2.98
CA SER A 229 -15.06 22.71 -3.67
C SER A 229 -13.53 22.65 -3.54
N ALA A 230 -12.85 22.33 -4.64
CA ALA A 230 -11.38 22.26 -4.68
C ALA A 230 -10.72 23.65 -4.55
N SER A 231 -11.41 24.71 -5.00
CA SER A 231 -10.96 26.11 -4.87
C SER A 231 -11.00 26.60 -3.43
N GLU A 232 -12.06 26.31 -2.67
CA GLU A 232 -12.14 26.62 -1.23
C GLU A 232 -11.03 25.94 -0.44
N VAL A 233 -10.76 24.66 -0.74
CA VAL A 233 -9.69 23.90 -0.09
C VAL A 233 -8.32 24.48 -0.42
N ALA A 234 -8.09 24.89 -1.67
CA ALA A 234 -6.85 25.54 -2.06
C ALA A 234 -6.65 26.89 -1.33
N ALA A 235 -7.69 27.70 -1.23
CA ALA A 235 -7.67 28.98 -0.51
C ALA A 235 -7.40 28.77 0.99
N ALA A 236 -8.09 27.81 1.62
CA ALA A 236 -7.88 27.47 3.01
C ALA A 236 -6.44 27.01 3.29
N ASN A 237 -5.88 26.16 2.43
CA ASN A 237 -4.49 25.70 2.57
C ASN A 237 -3.49 26.86 2.53
N ALA A 238 -3.70 27.85 1.66
CA ALA A 238 -2.82 29.02 1.60
C ALA A 238 -2.85 29.83 2.90
N VAL A 239 -4.04 30.04 3.48
CA VAL A 239 -4.20 30.74 4.77
C VAL A 239 -3.54 29.95 5.91
N ILE A 240 -3.79 28.63 5.99
CA ILE A 240 -3.23 27.76 7.03
C ILE A 240 -1.70 27.71 6.96
N GLU A 241 -1.12 27.57 5.76
CA GLU A 241 0.33 27.57 5.58
C GLU A 241 0.98 28.90 5.97
N GLN A 242 0.31 30.02 5.69
CA GLN A 242 0.78 31.34 6.09
C GLN A 242 0.70 31.52 7.61
N LYS A 243 -0.46 31.20 8.21
CA LYS A 243 -0.73 31.35 9.65
C LYS A 243 0.19 30.48 10.50
N HIS A 244 0.42 29.24 10.08
CA HIS A 244 1.18 28.23 10.85
C HIS A 244 2.59 27.97 10.30
N ARG A 245 3.14 28.91 9.52
CA ARG A 245 4.47 28.76 8.89
C ARG A 245 5.57 28.39 9.88
N ALA A 246 5.54 28.96 11.09
CA ALA A 246 6.50 28.67 12.16
C ALA A 246 6.37 27.23 12.67
N VAL A 247 5.15 26.74 12.88
CA VAL A 247 4.86 25.36 13.29
C VAL A 247 5.39 24.38 12.25
N TYR A 248 5.09 24.59 10.97
CA TYR A 248 5.63 23.74 9.90
C TYR A 248 7.16 23.79 9.80
N ARG A 249 7.79 24.94 10.11
CA ARG A 249 9.25 25.10 10.12
C ARG A 249 9.92 24.42 11.31
N ARG A 250 9.24 24.29 12.46
CA ARG A 250 9.74 23.56 13.64
C ARG A 250 10.15 22.13 13.28
N TYR A 251 9.39 21.49 12.40
CA TYR A 251 9.66 20.14 11.89
C TYR A 251 10.60 20.11 10.67
N GLY A 252 11.20 21.25 10.33
CA GLY A 252 12.09 21.41 9.19
C GLY A 252 11.36 21.81 7.91
N TRP A 253 12.08 22.52 7.06
CA TRP A 253 11.56 23.04 5.79
C TRP A 253 11.06 21.93 4.82
N ARG A 254 11.62 20.71 4.90
CA ARG A 254 11.12 19.54 4.14
C ARG A 254 9.73 19.13 4.57
N PHE A 255 9.47 19.14 5.87
CA PHE A 255 8.15 18.84 6.43
C PHE A 255 7.11 19.87 5.97
N ALA A 256 7.47 21.16 6.02
CA ALA A 256 6.62 22.23 5.49
C ALA A 256 6.25 22.02 4.02
N LEU A 257 7.21 21.61 3.19
CA LEU A 257 6.96 21.29 1.79
C LEU A 257 6.14 20.00 1.62
N GLN A 258 6.33 18.97 2.46
CA GLN A 258 5.55 17.73 2.43
C GLN A 258 4.07 18.03 2.70
N GLY A 259 3.80 18.90 3.68
CA GLY A 259 2.46 19.43 3.95
C GLY A 259 1.85 20.10 2.73
N ARG A 260 2.59 21.01 2.09
CA ARG A 260 2.15 21.69 0.85
C ARG A 260 1.93 20.72 -0.32
N GLN A 261 2.74 19.67 -0.44
CA GLN A 261 2.51 18.61 -1.42
C GLN A 261 1.18 17.89 -1.16
N LYS A 262 0.92 17.46 0.08
CA LYS A 262 -0.34 16.80 0.47
C LYS A 262 -1.55 17.72 0.20
N HIS A 263 -1.42 19.02 0.46
CA HIS A 263 -2.44 20.02 0.15
C HIS A 263 -2.81 20.04 -1.35
N HIS A 264 -1.82 20.07 -2.24
CA HIS A 264 -2.08 20.03 -3.68
C HIS A 264 -2.62 18.67 -4.16
N GLN A 265 -2.24 17.55 -3.53
CA GLN A 265 -2.82 16.23 -3.83
C GLN A 265 -4.30 16.17 -3.48
N LEU A 266 -4.70 16.76 -2.36
CA LEU A 266 -6.10 16.87 -1.94
C LEU A 266 -6.93 17.70 -2.93
N VAL A 267 -6.43 18.88 -3.33
CA VAL A 267 -7.07 19.75 -4.34
C VAL A 267 -7.23 19.01 -5.67
N ALA A 268 -6.20 18.27 -6.08
CA ALA A 268 -6.26 17.44 -7.28
C ALA A 268 -7.34 16.36 -7.21
N ARG A 269 -7.50 15.69 -6.07
CA ARG A 269 -8.50 14.63 -5.87
C ARG A 269 -9.91 15.19 -6.02
N PHE A 270 -10.20 16.34 -5.43
CA PHE A 270 -11.53 16.97 -5.51
C PHE A 270 -11.84 17.49 -6.92
N HIS A 271 -10.87 18.08 -7.62
CA HIS A 271 -11.07 18.40 -9.04
C HIS A 271 -11.36 17.17 -9.90
N ALA A 272 -10.76 16.01 -9.61
CA ALA A 272 -11.01 14.78 -10.37
C ALA A 272 -12.44 14.26 -10.16
N HIS A 273 -12.90 14.19 -8.90
CA HIS A 273 -14.23 13.66 -8.58
C HIS A 273 -15.37 14.58 -9.05
N ASN A 274 -15.11 15.89 -9.20
CA ASN A 274 -16.08 16.84 -9.75
C ASN A 274 -15.97 17.02 -11.28
N GLY A 275 -15.32 16.10 -12.00
CA GLY A 275 -15.23 16.14 -13.48
C GLY A 275 -14.31 17.22 -14.07
N ALA A 276 -13.62 18.03 -13.24
CA ALA A 276 -12.69 19.07 -13.66
C ALA A 276 -11.29 18.50 -13.97
N ILE A 277 -11.22 17.60 -14.95
CA ILE A 277 -10.02 16.78 -15.25
C ILE A 277 -8.78 17.64 -15.51
N ALA A 278 -8.89 18.72 -16.29
CA ALA A 278 -7.76 19.61 -16.59
C ALA A 278 -7.21 20.29 -15.32
N ARG A 279 -8.09 20.82 -14.46
CA ARG A 279 -7.71 21.45 -13.18
C ARG A 279 -7.13 20.43 -12.20
N SER A 280 -7.63 19.18 -12.22
CA SER A 280 -7.03 18.09 -11.46
C SER A 280 -5.58 17.83 -11.88
N TRP A 281 -5.30 17.79 -13.18
CA TRP A 281 -3.94 17.62 -13.69
C TRP A 281 -3.01 18.76 -13.29
N ILE A 282 -3.48 20.02 -13.31
CA ILE A 282 -2.71 21.19 -12.84
C ILE A 282 -2.36 21.05 -11.36
N ALA A 283 -3.33 20.71 -10.51
CA ALA A 283 -3.08 20.51 -9.08
C ALA A 283 -2.14 19.31 -8.82
N ARG A 284 -2.27 18.21 -9.58
CA ARG A 284 -1.32 17.07 -9.52
C ARG A 284 0.07 17.50 -9.96
N ALA A 285 0.18 18.36 -10.98
CA ALA A 285 1.45 18.88 -11.43
C ALA A 285 2.10 19.76 -10.36
N ARG A 286 1.33 20.63 -9.68
CA ARG A 286 1.81 21.44 -8.54
C ARG A 286 2.27 20.56 -7.37
N ALA A 287 1.46 19.58 -6.96
CA ALA A 287 1.81 18.62 -5.91
C ALA A 287 3.11 17.89 -6.22
N ARG A 288 3.20 17.39 -7.44
CA ARG A 288 4.37 16.64 -7.88
C ARG A 288 5.57 17.58 -8.05
N ALA A 289 5.40 18.83 -8.48
CA ALA A 289 6.44 19.86 -8.59
C ALA A 289 7.06 20.28 -7.26
N LEU A 290 6.40 19.97 -6.14
CA LEU A 290 6.99 20.09 -4.80
C LEU A 290 7.78 18.86 -4.38
N GLY A 291 7.41 17.66 -4.86
CA GLY A 291 8.16 16.40 -4.70
C GLY A 291 9.69 16.50 -4.85
N PRO A 292 10.23 17.26 -5.81
CA PRO A 292 11.66 17.49 -5.90
C PRO A 292 12.20 18.31 -4.72
N LEU A 293 11.50 19.36 -4.29
CA LEU A 293 11.89 20.19 -3.15
C LEU A 293 11.90 19.37 -1.85
N LEU A 294 11.08 18.32 -1.76
CA LEU A 294 11.13 17.35 -0.65
C LEU A 294 12.35 16.46 -0.66
N TRP A 295 13.07 16.41 -1.77
CA TRP A 295 14.29 15.60 -1.98
C TRP A 295 15.58 16.37 -1.68
N ALA A 296 15.55 17.71 -1.79
CA ALA A 296 16.66 18.58 -1.39
C ALA A 296 16.94 18.47 0.14
N ARG A 297 18.20 18.53 0.58
CA ARG A 297 18.60 18.42 2.00
C ARG A 297 18.69 19.78 2.71
N ARG A 298 18.84 20.89 1.98
CA ARG A 298 18.76 22.28 2.51
C ARG A 298 17.90 23.23 1.65
N PRO A 299 17.42 24.37 2.20
CA PRO A 299 16.56 25.32 1.48
C PRO A 299 17.18 25.94 0.22
N GLY A 300 18.52 25.93 0.08
CA GLY A 300 19.26 26.45 -1.07
C GLY A 300 19.33 25.50 -2.29
N GLU A 301 19.07 24.20 -2.14
CA GLU A 301 19.18 23.16 -3.19
C GLU A 301 17.96 23.13 -4.14
N PHE A 302 17.37 24.28 -4.45
CA PHE A 302 16.04 24.38 -5.07
C PHE A 302 16.01 23.95 -6.55
N LEU A 303 17.09 24.20 -7.30
CA LEU A 303 17.17 23.95 -8.75
C LEU A 303 17.45 22.48 -9.19
N PRO A 304 18.30 21.68 -8.52
CA PRO A 304 18.64 20.30 -8.93
C PRO A 304 17.57 19.28 -8.57
N ALA A 305 16.95 19.47 -7.41
CA ALA A 305 15.73 18.80 -7.01
C ALA A 305 14.70 18.92 -8.14
N ALA A 306 14.34 20.15 -8.54
CA ALA A 306 13.32 20.42 -9.57
C ALA A 306 13.63 19.76 -10.93
N LYS A 307 14.92 19.59 -11.27
CA LYS A 307 15.36 18.90 -12.50
C LYS A 307 15.09 17.38 -12.49
N ALA A 308 15.34 16.70 -11.37
CA ALA A 308 15.19 15.23 -11.24
C ALA A 308 13.72 14.76 -11.24
N TRP A 309 12.84 15.57 -10.65
CA TRP A 309 11.42 15.26 -10.68
C TRP A 309 10.79 15.41 -12.06
N TYR A 310 11.19 16.45 -12.81
CA TYR A 310 10.67 16.72 -14.15
C TYR A 310 11.02 15.61 -15.18
N TRP A 311 12.13 14.88 -14.99
CA TRP A 311 12.44 13.68 -15.79
C TRP A 311 11.59 12.46 -15.43
N ARG A 312 11.20 12.31 -14.16
CA ARG A 312 10.26 11.26 -13.73
C ARG A 312 8.80 11.56 -14.15
N GLY A 313 8.43 12.84 -14.27
CA GLY A 313 7.15 13.27 -14.84
C GLY A 313 6.92 12.80 -16.28
N ARG A 314 7.97 12.77 -17.12
CA ARG A 314 7.90 12.28 -18.53
C ARG A 314 7.48 10.81 -18.64
N ARG A 315 7.81 9.95 -17.68
CA ARG A 315 7.46 8.51 -17.72
C ARG A 315 6.01 8.23 -17.30
N ALA A 316 5.42 9.06 -16.44
CA ALA A 316 4.01 8.95 -16.04
C ALA A 316 3.03 9.39 -17.14
N VAL A 317 3.39 10.41 -17.94
CA VAL A 317 2.61 10.88 -19.10
C VAL A 317 2.57 9.82 -20.22
N PHE A 318 3.60 8.96 -20.32
CA PHE A 318 3.66 7.88 -21.31
C PHE A 318 2.69 6.72 -21.03
N ARG A 319 2.33 6.44 -19.77
CA ARG A 319 1.38 5.36 -19.41
C ARG A 319 -0.09 5.77 -19.58
N GLY A 320 -0.45 7.02 -19.26
CA GLY A 320 -1.80 7.56 -19.52
C GLY A 320 -2.17 7.59 -21.00
N ARG A 321 -1.17 7.67 -21.88
CA ARG A 321 -1.31 7.66 -23.35
C ARG A 321 -1.82 6.32 -23.90
N ARG A 322 -1.53 5.18 -23.25
CA ARG A 322 -1.98 3.84 -23.67
C ARG A 322 -3.46 3.58 -23.31
N HIS A 323 -3.94 4.03 -22.15
CA HIS A 323 -5.35 3.91 -21.77
C HIS A 323 -6.27 4.82 -22.60
N LEU A 324 -5.82 6.05 -22.91
CA LEU A 324 -6.55 6.97 -23.78
C LEU A 324 -6.71 6.40 -25.21
N LEU A 325 -5.69 5.71 -25.73
CA LEU A 325 -5.75 5.05 -27.04
C LEU A 325 -6.65 3.79 -27.06
N ARG A 326 -6.80 3.08 -25.94
CA ARG A 326 -7.73 1.95 -25.79
C ARG A 326 -9.19 2.42 -25.71
N LEU A 327 -9.44 3.50 -24.97
CA LEU A 327 -10.77 4.14 -24.86
C LEU A 327 -11.23 4.74 -26.20
N LEU A 328 -10.32 5.40 -26.93
CA LEU A 328 -10.58 5.92 -28.29
C LEU A 328 -10.83 4.82 -29.34
N ARG A 329 -10.33 3.59 -29.12
CA ARG A 329 -10.64 2.43 -29.97
C ARG A 329 -12.04 1.91 -29.69
N LEU A 330 -12.43 1.73 -28.43
CA LEU A 330 -13.78 1.29 -28.02
C LEU A 330 -14.88 2.28 -28.46
N LEU A 331 -14.64 3.59 -28.31
CA LEU A 331 -15.54 4.64 -28.79
C LEU A 331 -15.66 4.68 -30.32
N ARG A 332 -14.62 4.27 -31.07
CA ARG A 332 -14.68 4.12 -32.54
C ARG A 332 -15.51 2.91 -32.97
N THR A 333 -15.52 1.82 -32.22
CA THR A 333 -16.34 0.64 -32.49
C THR A 333 -17.82 0.90 -32.20
N ALA A 334 -18.13 1.57 -31.08
CA ALA A 334 -19.49 2.02 -30.74
C ALA A 334 -20.05 3.03 -31.77
N ARG A 335 -19.21 3.97 -32.22
CA ARG A 335 -19.55 4.94 -33.28
C ARG A 335 -19.84 4.27 -34.63
N ARG A 336 -19.20 3.14 -34.97
CA ARG A 336 -19.47 2.40 -36.23
C ARG A 336 -20.84 1.72 -36.25
N ARG A 337 -21.33 1.22 -35.11
CA ARG A 337 -22.69 0.67 -34.97
C ARG A 337 -23.75 1.78 -35.05
N MET A 338 -23.55 2.91 -34.37
CA MET A 338 -24.45 4.08 -34.46
C MET A 338 -24.45 4.76 -35.85
N LEU A 339 -23.34 4.74 -36.59
CA LEU A 339 -23.22 5.30 -37.95
C LEU A 339 -23.95 4.49 -39.03
N GLY A 340 -24.27 3.21 -38.79
CA GLY A 340 -25.04 2.38 -39.73
C GLY A 340 -26.50 2.84 -39.87
N GLU A 341 -27.12 3.23 -38.76
CA GLU A 341 -28.48 3.80 -38.73
C GLU A 341 -28.52 5.23 -39.25
N ALA A 342 -27.50 6.04 -38.93
CA ALA A 342 -27.38 7.40 -39.43
C ALA A 342 -27.18 7.46 -40.97
N ARG A 343 -26.51 6.46 -41.57
CA ARG A 343 -26.30 6.38 -43.04
C ARG A 343 -27.60 6.18 -43.83
N ARG A 344 -28.61 5.51 -43.26
CA ARG A 344 -29.93 5.36 -43.90
C ARG A 344 -30.69 6.70 -43.94
N ARG A 345 -30.57 7.52 -42.89
CA ARG A 345 -31.13 8.89 -42.85
C ARG A 345 -30.34 9.87 -43.73
N ALA A 346 -29.02 9.70 -43.84
CA ALA A 346 -28.16 10.56 -44.65
C ALA A 346 -28.32 10.38 -46.17
N ARG A 347 -28.69 9.20 -46.66
CA ARG A 347 -28.96 9.00 -48.10
C ARG A 347 -30.15 9.83 -48.61
N ARG A 348 -31.18 10.07 -47.79
CA ARG A 348 -32.28 10.99 -48.11
C ARG A 348 -31.89 12.47 -48.12
N ALA A 349 -30.82 12.83 -47.41
CA ALA A 349 -30.31 14.21 -47.36
C ALA A 349 -29.30 14.51 -48.49
N ALA A 350 -28.70 13.46 -49.07
CA ALA A 350 -27.65 13.60 -50.09
C ALA A 350 -28.16 13.89 -51.51
N GLU A 351 -29.48 13.80 -51.77
CA GLU A 351 -30.09 14.28 -53.01
C GLU A 351 -30.24 15.81 -53.06
N LEU A 352 -30.08 16.52 -51.94
CA LEU A 352 -30.42 17.94 -51.84
C LEU A 352 -29.27 18.95 -52.06
N LEU A 353 -28.00 18.53 -52.16
CA LEU A 353 -26.88 19.50 -52.20
C LEU A 353 -25.71 19.07 -53.10
N SER A 354 -25.95 19.02 -54.41
CA SER A 354 -24.95 18.70 -55.43
C SER A 354 -24.12 19.92 -55.90
N ARG A 355 -22.77 19.81 -55.74
CA ARG A 355 -21.61 20.56 -56.35
C ARG A 355 -20.75 21.42 -55.39
N PRO A 356 -19.48 21.75 -55.75
CA PRO A 356 -18.25 20.97 -55.57
C PRO A 356 -17.37 21.50 -54.40
N LEU A 357 -16.55 20.63 -53.81
CA LEU A 357 -15.80 20.86 -52.57
C LEU A 357 -14.57 21.77 -52.72
N GLY A 358 -14.69 23.02 -52.27
CA GLY A 358 -13.59 23.84 -51.74
C GLY A 358 -13.52 23.72 -50.21
N ARG A 359 -12.32 23.83 -49.62
CA ARG A 359 -12.10 23.74 -48.16
C ARG A 359 -13.02 24.68 -47.37
N SER A 360 -13.55 24.24 -46.22
CA SER A 360 -14.51 25.03 -45.46
C SER A 360 -13.85 26.25 -44.77
N PRO A 361 -14.54 27.41 -44.70
CA PRO A 361 -14.02 28.64 -44.09
C PRO A 361 -13.53 28.48 -42.64
N GLY A 362 -14.17 27.62 -41.85
CA GLY A 362 -13.80 27.38 -40.45
C GLY A 362 -12.43 26.71 -40.26
N GLN A 363 -11.97 25.91 -41.24
CA GLN A 363 -10.66 25.27 -41.17
C GLN A 363 -9.51 26.22 -41.54
N ALA A 364 -9.79 27.23 -42.39
CA ALA A 364 -8.81 28.26 -42.74
C ALA A 364 -8.63 29.28 -41.59
N VAL A 365 -9.72 29.64 -40.90
CA VAL A 365 -9.70 30.56 -39.75
C VAL A 365 -8.89 29.97 -38.58
N ASN A 366 -9.02 28.67 -38.31
CA ASN A 366 -8.27 28.01 -37.23
C ASN A 366 -6.75 27.92 -37.50
N ALA A 367 -6.36 27.71 -38.75
CA ALA A 367 -4.94 27.70 -39.12
C ALA A 367 -4.30 29.10 -39.03
N LEU A 368 -5.07 30.15 -39.32
CA LEU A 368 -4.62 31.55 -39.24
C LEU A 368 -4.42 31.99 -37.77
N ALA A 369 -5.38 31.66 -36.89
CA ALA A 369 -5.29 31.95 -35.46
C ALA A 369 -4.09 31.24 -34.80
N GLN A 370 -3.84 29.97 -35.14
CA GLN A 370 -2.67 29.23 -34.65
C GLN A 370 -1.34 29.78 -35.15
N ARG A 371 -1.31 30.49 -36.29
CA ARG A 371 -0.10 31.11 -36.83
C ARG A 371 0.20 32.44 -36.14
N GLN A 372 -0.80 33.29 -35.93
CA GLN A 372 -0.65 34.55 -35.20
C GLN A 372 -0.20 34.34 -33.75
N VAL A 373 -0.78 33.36 -33.05
CA VAL A 373 -0.35 33.02 -31.67
C VAL A 373 1.09 32.50 -31.63
N ARG A 374 1.53 31.74 -32.65
CA ARG A 374 2.91 31.26 -32.76
C ARG A 374 3.91 32.40 -32.96
N GLU A 375 3.59 33.36 -33.82
CA GLU A 375 4.44 34.52 -34.07
C GLU A 375 4.51 35.45 -32.85
N GLN A 376 3.39 35.60 -32.13
CA GLN A 376 3.30 36.44 -30.94
C GLN A 376 4.05 35.85 -29.74
N VAL A 377 3.89 34.54 -29.46
CA VAL A 377 4.66 33.83 -28.42
C VAL A 377 6.14 33.74 -28.78
N GLY A 378 6.47 33.56 -30.06
CA GLY A 378 7.85 33.56 -30.56
C GLY A 378 8.53 34.94 -30.45
N SER A 379 7.77 36.03 -30.52
CA SER A 379 8.25 37.39 -30.26
C SER A 379 8.57 37.57 -28.78
N TRP A 380 7.65 37.22 -27.88
CA TRP A 380 7.85 37.35 -26.43
C TRP A 380 9.03 36.53 -25.91
N ARG A 381 9.26 35.33 -26.45
CA ARG A 381 10.42 34.50 -26.11
C ARG A 381 11.77 35.16 -26.40
N ARG A 382 11.82 36.10 -27.33
CA ARG A 382 13.05 36.81 -27.71
C ARG A 382 13.27 38.08 -26.89
N THR A 383 12.24 38.60 -26.24
CA THR A 383 12.27 39.95 -25.66
C THR A 383 11.89 40.03 -24.18
N LEU A 384 11.27 38.98 -23.60
CA LEU A 384 10.76 39.01 -22.23
C LEU A 384 11.34 37.89 -21.35
N PRO A 385 11.45 38.10 -20.03
CA PRO A 385 11.79 37.05 -19.06
C PRO A 385 10.79 35.90 -19.11
N THR A 386 11.29 34.68 -18.93
CA THR A 386 10.53 33.42 -18.99
C THR A 386 9.21 33.45 -18.20
N GLU A 387 9.23 33.99 -16.98
CA GLU A 387 8.08 33.92 -16.07
C GLU A 387 6.93 34.80 -16.56
N GLU A 388 7.28 35.91 -17.23
CA GLU A 388 6.33 36.82 -17.83
C GLU A 388 5.77 36.28 -19.16
N VAL A 389 6.61 35.60 -19.95
CA VAL A 389 6.15 34.85 -21.13
C VAL A 389 5.14 33.78 -20.71
N ILE A 390 5.37 33.07 -19.60
CA ILE A 390 4.47 32.04 -19.06
C ILE A 390 3.15 32.65 -18.58
N ALA A 391 3.20 33.76 -17.83
CA ALA A 391 1.99 34.43 -17.34
C ALA A 391 1.11 34.95 -18.49
N ARG A 392 1.70 35.65 -19.47
CA ARG A 392 0.98 36.20 -20.62
C ARG A 392 0.46 35.11 -21.57
N THR A 393 1.21 34.02 -21.75
CA THR A 393 0.74 32.84 -22.51
C THR A 393 -0.39 32.12 -21.77
N GLY A 394 -0.36 32.10 -20.43
CA GLY A 394 -1.42 31.55 -19.58
C GLY A 394 -2.75 32.28 -19.77
N SER A 395 -2.77 33.61 -19.67
CA SER A 395 -3.98 34.40 -19.93
C SER A 395 -4.49 34.27 -21.36
N LEU A 396 -3.60 34.15 -22.35
CA LEU A 396 -4.00 33.95 -23.75
C LEU A 396 -4.72 32.60 -23.96
N VAL A 397 -4.31 31.56 -23.23
CA VAL A 397 -4.88 30.22 -23.29
C VAL A 397 -6.22 30.13 -22.55
N GLU A 398 -6.43 30.93 -21.49
CA GLU A 398 -7.69 31.00 -20.74
C GLU A 398 -8.86 31.54 -21.56
N THR A 399 -8.59 32.27 -22.65
CA THR A 399 -9.62 32.82 -23.55
C THR A 399 -9.94 31.92 -24.76
N MET A 400 -9.32 30.75 -24.88
CA MET A 400 -9.43 29.86 -26.07
C MET A 400 -10.31 28.63 -25.82
N SER A 401 -10.78 28.02 -26.91
CA SER A 401 -11.50 26.73 -26.84
C SER A 401 -10.59 25.59 -26.35
N ASP A 402 -11.14 24.63 -25.61
CA ASP A 402 -10.39 23.55 -24.94
C ASP A 402 -9.51 22.71 -25.90
N VAL A 403 -9.89 22.60 -27.17
CA VAL A 403 -9.18 21.78 -28.17
C VAL A 403 -7.93 22.49 -28.69
N ASP A 404 -7.99 23.81 -28.86
CA ASP A 404 -6.87 24.62 -29.38
C ASP A 404 -5.81 24.89 -28.30
N ALA A 405 -6.24 25.03 -27.04
CA ALA A 405 -5.37 25.17 -25.88
C ALA A 405 -4.41 23.97 -25.69
N VAL A 406 -4.91 22.75 -25.92
CA VAL A 406 -4.14 21.51 -25.74
C VAL A 406 -3.07 21.34 -26.82
N ALA A 407 -3.39 21.69 -28.07
CA ALA A 407 -2.47 21.53 -29.21
C ALA A 407 -1.25 22.46 -29.12
N ILE A 408 -1.46 23.71 -28.71
CA ILE A 408 -0.40 24.72 -28.58
C ILE A 408 0.51 24.43 -27.39
N TRP A 409 -0.04 23.98 -26.25
CA TRP A 409 0.73 23.66 -25.05
C TRP A 409 1.72 22.49 -25.28
N LEU A 410 1.29 21.44 -25.98
CA LEU A 410 2.11 20.25 -26.26
C LEU A 410 3.33 20.53 -27.16
N GLN A 411 3.27 21.57 -28.00
CA GLN A 411 4.40 21.97 -28.84
C GLN A 411 5.40 22.88 -28.09
N LEU A 412 4.91 23.77 -27.22
CA LEU A 412 5.77 24.65 -26.40
C LEU A 412 6.54 23.86 -25.32
N GLU A 413 5.96 22.77 -24.82
CA GLU A 413 6.59 21.86 -23.85
C GLU A 413 7.85 21.20 -24.40
N ARG A 414 7.94 20.89 -25.71
CA ARG A 414 9.13 20.21 -26.28
C ARG A 414 10.37 21.10 -26.36
N GLY A 415 10.26 22.32 -26.92
CA GLY A 415 11.41 23.21 -27.08
C GLY A 415 11.94 23.81 -25.77
N TYR A 416 11.13 23.81 -24.70
CA TYR A 416 11.48 24.45 -23.43
C TYR A 416 12.21 23.52 -22.45
N ARG A 417 12.25 22.20 -22.70
CA ARG A 417 12.86 21.22 -21.78
C ARG A 417 14.38 21.11 -21.91
N GLU A 418 14.92 21.40 -23.08
CA GLU A 418 16.31 21.05 -23.44
C GLU A 418 17.29 22.20 -23.17
N ASP A 419 16.98 23.44 -23.56
CA ASP A 419 17.91 24.58 -23.43
C ASP A 419 18.12 25.08 -21.99
N ARG A 420 17.07 25.08 -21.16
CA ARG A 420 17.13 25.66 -19.80
C ARG A 420 18.01 24.85 -18.83
N ARG A 421 18.34 23.61 -19.18
CA ARG A 421 19.03 22.68 -18.27
C ARG A 421 20.54 22.66 -18.48
N LEU A 422 20.98 22.81 -19.72
CA LEU A 422 22.38 22.91 -20.11
C LEU A 422 22.97 24.26 -19.66
N TRP A 423 22.20 25.35 -19.82
CA TRP A 423 22.65 26.70 -19.51
C TRP A 423 22.90 26.94 -18.01
N SER A 424 22.00 26.49 -17.13
CA SER A 424 22.15 26.70 -15.67
C SER A 424 23.21 25.82 -15.00
N ALA A 425 23.64 24.72 -15.64
CA ALA A 425 24.69 23.86 -15.11
C ALA A 425 26.09 24.39 -15.48
N ARG A 426 26.27 24.82 -16.73
CA ARG A 426 27.51 25.45 -17.22
C ARG A 426 27.87 26.71 -16.44
N GLN A 427 26.87 27.59 -16.21
CA GLN A 427 27.09 28.82 -15.45
C GLN A 427 27.49 28.65 -13.98
N ALA A 428 27.12 27.54 -13.34
CA ALA A 428 27.50 27.30 -11.94
C ALA A 428 28.96 26.83 -11.83
N ILE A 429 29.46 26.13 -12.85
CA ILE A 429 30.84 25.66 -12.98
C ILE A 429 31.75 26.80 -13.40
N ASP A 430 31.38 27.54 -14.45
CA ASP A 430 32.15 28.69 -14.97
C ASP A 430 32.29 29.83 -13.94
N ALA A 431 31.38 29.90 -12.97
CA ALA A 431 31.40 30.89 -11.88
C ALA A 431 32.19 30.45 -10.63
N GLY A 432 32.85 29.28 -10.65
CA GLY A 432 33.71 28.82 -9.55
C GLY A 432 33.00 28.52 -8.22
N ARG A 433 31.68 28.33 -8.21
CA ARG A 433 30.87 28.13 -6.98
C ARG A 433 30.88 26.69 -6.46
N ALA A 434 31.62 25.78 -7.09
CA ALA A 434 31.78 24.39 -6.69
C ALA A 434 32.95 24.21 -5.70
N ARG A 435 32.92 24.90 -4.55
CA ARG A 435 33.96 24.83 -3.50
C ARG A 435 33.44 24.45 -2.11
N ASP A 436 32.16 24.12 -1.95
CA ASP A 436 31.56 23.80 -0.65
C ASP A 436 31.22 22.29 -0.54
N PRO A 437 31.81 21.53 0.42
CA PRO A 437 31.59 20.09 0.62
C PRO A 437 30.13 19.67 0.81
N GLU A 438 29.23 20.61 1.15
CA GLU A 438 27.79 20.35 1.33
C GLU A 438 26.99 20.44 0.02
N ASP A 439 27.56 21.01 -1.05
CA ASP A 439 26.99 21.07 -2.40
C ASP A 439 27.31 19.83 -3.26
N ALA A 440 27.81 18.80 -2.58
CA ALA A 440 27.97 17.46 -3.08
C ALA A 440 26.72 16.95 -3.86
N ALA A 441 25.50 17.17 -3.37
CA ALA A 441 24.31 16.69 -4.10
C ALA A 441 24.10 17.34 -5.49
N LEU A 442 24.67 18.54 -5.70
CA LEU A 442 24.57 19.36 -6.91
C LEU A 442 25.60 18.94 -7.95
N ALA A 443 26.87 18.82 -7.55
CA ALA A 443 27.93 18.26 -8.39
C ALA A 443 27.63 16.78 -8.76
N MET A 444 27.00 16.01 -7.85
CA MET A 444 26.48 14.66 -8.13
C MET A 444 25.44 14.62 -9.26
N ARG A 445 24.56 15.62 -9.35
CA ARG A 445 23.55 15.68 -10.41
C ARG A 445 24.13 16.12 -11.75
N SER A 446 25.15 16.97 -11.72
CA SER A 446 25.93 17.32 -12.90
C SER A 446 26.70 16.10 -13.43
N ILE A 447 27.28 15.30 -12.54
CA ILE A 447 27.97 14.04 -12.84
C ILE A 447 27.03 12.94 -13.35
N GLU A 448 25.87 12.71 -12.73
CA GLU A 448 24.85 11.79 -13.26
C GLU A 448 24.39 12.19 -14.67
N LEU A 449 24.51 13.48 -15.03
CA LEU A 449 24.18 14.03 -16.34
C LEU A 449 25.39 14.06 -17.31
N LEU A 450 26.63 14.17 -16.84
CA LEU A 450 27.88 14.02 -17.61
C LEU A 450 28.21 12.54 -17.88
N ALA A 451 27.83 11.64 -16.97
CA ALA A 451 27.85 10.20 -17.16
C ALA A 451 26.94 9.75 -18.33
N LEU A 452 25.87 10.52 -18.62
CA LEU A 452 25.06 10.35 -19.84
C LEU A 452 25.81 10.78 -21.11
N GLU A 453 26.87 11.59 -21.00
CA GLU A 453 27.80 11.95 -22.07
C GLU A 453 28.98 10.94 -22.20
N ARG A 454 29.02 9.91 -21.34
CA ARG A 454 29.95 8.76 -21.32
C ARG A 454 31.37 8.97 -20.74
N ASP A 455 31.61 10.01 -19.94
CA ASP A 455 32.92 10.21 -19.30
C ASP A 455 32.84 10.18 -17.75
N TRP A 456 33.01 8.97 -17.17
CA TRP A 456 32.95 8.78 -15.72
C TRP A 456 34.21 9.26 -14.99
N GLN A 457 35.35 9.35 -15.69
CA GLN A 457 36.62 9.77 -15.10
C GLN A 457 36.61 11.27 -14.85
N GLN A 458 36.13 12.06 -15.82
CA GLN A 458 35.91 13.49 -15.64
C GLN A 458 34.91 13.76 -14.51
N CYS A 459 33.87 12.92 -14.41
CA CYS A 459 32.91 13.02 -13.33
C CYS A 459 33.52 12.84 -11.94
N VAL A 460 34.37 11.82 -11.77
CA VAL A 460 35.07 11.57 -10.50
C VAL A 460 36.09 12.68 -10.22
N ALA A 461 36.83 13.15 -11.24
CA ALA A 461 37.81 14.21 -11.09
C ALA A 461 37.19 15.56 -10.68
N ASP A 462 36.09 15.96 -11.32
CA ASP A 462 35.34 17.17 -10.98
C ASP A 462 34.83 17.12 -9.53
N TRP A 463 34.45 15.93 -9.09
CA TRP A 463 34.02 15.70 -7.73
C TRP A 463 35.15 15.79 -6.71
N GLU A 464 36.26 15.09 -6.95
CA GLU A 464 37.41 15.11 -6.06
C GLU A 464 38.01 16.52 -5.94
N ALA A 465 38.03 17.27 -7.05
CA ALA A 465 38.44 18.67 -7.06
C ALA A 465 37.48 19.56 -6.25
N ALA A 466 36.17 19.34 -6.36
CA ALA A 466 35.15 20.08 -5.60
C ALA A 466 35.07 19.68 -4.12
N THR A 467 35.60 18.50 -3.76
CA THR A 467 35.53 17.91 -2.41
C THR A 467 36.91 17.70 -1.79
N ALA A 468 37.92 18.42 -2.30
CA ALA A 468 39.31 18.34 -1.88
C ALA A 468 39.52 18.49 -0.36
N ASP A 469 38.66 19.28 0.31
CA ASP A 469 38.69 19.55 1.76
C ASP A 469 37.83 18.58 2.63
N SER A 470 37.22 17.54 2.05
CA SER A 470 36.30 16.65 2.76
C SER A 470 36.90 15.28 3.14
N ARG A 471 36.38 14.66 4.23
CA ARG A 471 36.84 13.37 4.80
C ARG A 471 36.78 12.23 3.76
N ALA A 472 37.75 11.31 3.79
CA ALA A 472 37.86 10.14 2.91
C ALA A 472 36.55 9.33 2.73
N GLU A 473 35.74 9.22 3.78
CA GLU A 473 34.46 8.50 3.76
C GLU A 473 33.41 9.10 2.78
N ALA A 474 33.44 10.41 2.56
CA ALA A 474 32.57 11.08 1.59
C ALA A 474 32.95 10.75 0.13
N ARG A 475 34.24 10.48 -0.11
CA ARG A 475 34.75 10.09 -1.43
C ARG A 475 34.40 8.63 -1.74
N ALA A 476 34.53 7.70 -0.80
CA ALA A 476 34.11 6.30 -0.96
C ALA A 476 32.63 6.16 -1.37
N ILE A 477 31.73 6.89 -0.68
CA ILE A 477 30.30 6.94 -0.98
C ILE A 477 30.00 7.43 -2.40
N THR A 478 30.88 8.24 -2.99
CA THR A 478 30.71 8.77 -4.35
C THR A 478 30.83 7.66 -5.38
N TYR A 479 31.85 6.83 -5.28
CA TYR A 479 32.04 5.66 -6.15
C TYR A 479 30.87 4.67 -6.02
N VAL A 480 30.37 4.38 -4.81
CA VAL A 480 29.19 3.51 -4.60
C VAL A 480 27.97 4.03 -5.39
N ARG A 481 27.75 5.35 -5.34
CA ARG A 481 26.58 5.98 -5.96
C ARG A 481 26.67 6.00 -7.48
N VAL A 482 27.83 6.35 -8.02
CA VAL A 482 28.07 6.38 -9.47
C VAL A 482 27.97 4.95 -10.05
N SER A 483 28.56 3.96 -9.37
CA SER A 483 28.45 2.54 -9.76
C SER A 483 26.99 2.08 -9.81
N ARG A 484 26.23 2.32 -8.73
CA ARG A 484 24.80 1.99 -8.67
C ARG A 484 23.99 2.65 -9.79
N ALA A 485 24.29 3.90 -10.13
CA ALA A 485 23.61 4.62 -11.20
C ALA A 485 23.84 3.94 -12.56
N TYR A 486 25.08 3.56 -12.88
CA TYR A 486 25.38 2.82 -14.10
C TYR A 486 24.68 1.46 -14.17
N ARG A 487 24.56 0.71 -13.06
CA ARG A 487 23.78 -0.55 -13.04
C ARG A 487 22.31 -0.32 -13.37
N GLN A 488 21.69 0.68 -12.76
CA GLN A 488 20.27 1.00 -12.99
C GLN A 488 19.98 1.52 -14.40
N LEU A 489 20.99 2.08 -15.06
CA LEU A 489 20.91 2.54 -16.45
C LEU A 489 21.18 1.44 -17.48
N GLY A 490 21.49 0.21 -17.04
CA GLY A 490 21.82 -0.90 -17.92
C GLY A 490 23.24 -0.82 -18.50
N SER A 491 24.17 -0.18 -17.78
CA SER A 491 25.60 -0.11 -18.13
C SER A 491 26.46 -0.82 -17.07
N PRO A 492 26.33 -2.15 -16.92
CA PRO A 492 26.94 -2.88 -15.80
C PRO A 492 28.48 -2.85 -15.84
N ARG A 493 29.11 -2.78 -17.01
CA ARG A 493 30.58 -2.66 -17.14
C ARG A 493 31.12 -1.35 -16.54
N SER A 494 30.49 -0.22 -16.83
CA SER A 494 30.86 1.07 -16.24
C SER A 494 30.60 1.10 -14.74
N ALA A 495 29.59 0.37 -14.26
CA ALA A 495 29.37 0.22 -12.83
C ALA A 495 30.50 -0.54 -12.13
N LEU A 496 31.01 -1.60 -12.77
CA LEU A 496 32.14 -2.38 -12.29
C LEU A 496 33.40 -1.50 -12.23
N GLU A 497 33.76 -0.86 -13.35
CA GLU A 497 34.95 0.01 -13.45
C GLU A 497 34.96 1.10 -12.36
N VAL A 498 33.80 1.70 -12.08
CA VAL A 498 33.66 2.71 -11.02
C VAL A 498 33.81 2.10 -9.62
N ALA A 499 33.22 0.93 -9.36
CA ALA A 499 33.36 0.28 -8.05
C ALA A 499 34.81 -0.16 -7.77
N GLU A 500 35.52 -0.66 -8.79
CA GLU A 500 36.93 -1.05 -8.71
C GLU A 500 37.83 0.16 -8.47
N ALA A 501 37.63 1.25 -9.22
CA ALA A 501 38.33 2.50 -8.99
C ALA A 501 38.08 3.00 -7.54
N GLY A 502 36.86 2.89 -7.04
CA GLY A 502 36.53 3.28 -5.67
C GLY A 502 37.32 2.49 -4.62
N LEU A 503 37.41 1.16 -4.76
CA LEU A 503 38.16 0.31 -3.82
C LEU A 503 39.67 0.47 -3.91
N GLN A 504 40.22 0.83 -5.07
CA GLN A 504 41.64 1.21 -5.17
C GLN A 504 41.97 2.44 -4.31
N HIS A 505 41.02 3.36 -4.15
CA HIS A 505 41.16 4.56 -3.33
C HIS A 505 40.75 4.33 -1.86
N PHE A 506 39.78 3.43 -1.62
CA PHE A 506 39.19 3.16 -0.30
C PHE A 506 39.09 1.64 -0.05
N PRO A 507 40.21 0.95 0.19
CA PRO A 507 40.26 -0.51 0.23
C PRO A 507 39.40 -1.16 1.33
N ASP A 508 39.17 -0.46 2.45
CA ASP A 508 38.47 -1.02 3.63
C ASP A 508 36.98 -0.63 3.73
N ASP A 509 36.37 0.03 2.73
CA ASP A 509 34.96 0.45 2.81
C ASP A 509 34.00 -0.71 2.44
N GLU A 510 33.27 -1.23 3.44
CA GLU A 510 32.32 -2.34 3.26
C GLU A 510 31.18 -2.05 2.25
N ARG A 511 30.79 -0.78 2.09
CA ARG A 511 29.70 -0.42 1.18
C ARG A 511 30.18 -0.51 -0.26
N LEU A 512 31.42 -0.08 -0.52
CA LEU A 512 32.08 -0.28 -1.82
C LEU A 512 32.33 -1.76 -2.10
N SER A 513 32.79 -2.52 -1.10
CA SER A 513 32.93 -3.97 -1.21
C SER A 513 31.61 -4.64 -1.61
N SER A 514 30.51 -4.32 -0.93
CA SER A 514 29.17 -4.84 -1.26
C SER A 514 28.70 -4.40 -2.66
N GLU A 515 28.92 -3.15 -3.07
CA GLU A 515 28.50 -2.66 -4.38
C GLU A 515 29.36 -3.26 -5.52
N LEU A 516 30.66 -3.47 -5.29
CA LEU A 516 31.54 -4.18 -6.21
C LEU A 516 31.05 -5.62 -6.41
N ARG A 517 30.72 -6.34 -5.34
CA ARG A 517 30.15 -7.71 -5.43
C ARG A 517 28.89 -7.74 -6.29
N ARG A 518 27.97 -6.79 -6.09
CA ARG A 518 26.73 -6.69 -6.90
C ARG A 518 27.01 -6.31 -8.36
N ALA A 519 28.00 -5.46 -8.62
CA ALA A 519 28.38 -5.09 -9.99
C ALA A 519 28.99 -6.29 -10.72
N ARG A 520 29.92 -6.99 -10.05
CA ARG A 520 30.53 -8.24 -10.54
C ARG A 520 29.48 -9.28 -10.86
N ALA A 521 28.54 -9.56 -9.95
CA ALA A 521 27.50 -10.56 -10.15
C ALA A 521 26.70 -10.38 -11.45
N VAL A 522 26.47 -9.13 -11.88
CA VAL A 522 25.70 -8.81 -13.09
C VAL A 522 26.57 -8.70 -14.35
N THR A 523 27.86 -8.40 -14.22
CA THR A 523 28.81 -8.34 -15.36
C THR A 523 29.45 -9.68 -15.68
N THR A 524 29.60 -10.53 -14.68
CA THR A 524 30.31 -11.79 -14.79
C THR A 524 29.44 -12.80 -15.52
N ARG A 525 30.00 -13.36 -16.59
CA ARG A 525 29.41 -14.50 -17.27
C ARG A 525 29.82 -15.77 -16.55
N TRP A 526 29.08 -16.11 -15.50
CA TRP A 526 29.41 -17.20 -14.57
C TRP A 526 29.65 -18.56 -15.26
N SER A 527 28.96 -18.82 -16.37
CA SER A 527 29.18 -20.02 -17.18
C SER A 527 30.52 -20.08 -17.93
N GLU A 528 31.16 -18.93 -18.18
CA GLU A 528 32.45 -18.84 -18.90
C GLU A 528 33.66 -18.95 -17.95
N ILE A 529 33.43 -18.82 -16.64
CA ILE A 529 34.47 -18.79 -15.59
C ILE A 529 34.27 -19.89 -14.54
N SER A 530 33.35 -20.81 -14.80
CA SER A 530 33.20 -22.05 -14.05
C SER A 530 33.89 -23.18 -14.80
N VAL A 531 34.70 -23.98 -14.11
CA VAL A 531 35.30 -25.19 -14.67
C VAL A 531 34.66 -26.43 -14.06
N PRO A 532 34.46 -27.48 -14.87
CA PRO A 532 34.20 -28.82 -14.35
C PRO A 532 35.22 -29.19 -13.28
N PHE A 533 34.77 -29.48 -12.06
CA PHE A 533 35.67 -29.76 -10.94
C PHE A 533 35.76 -31.25 -10.62
N ALA A 534 34.64 -31.96 -10.74
CA ALA A 534 34.55 -33.37 -10.46
C ALA A 534 33.72 -34.10 -11.52
N GLN A 535 33.99 -35.39 -11.65
CA GLN A 535 33.21 -36.34 -12.43
C GLN A 535 32.95 -37.56 -11.56
N ALA A 536 31.68 -37.93 -11.46
CA ALA A 536 31.24 -39.14 -10.80
C ALA A 536 29.93 -39.58 -11.47
N PRO A 537 29.51 -40.85 -11.31
CA PRO A 537 28.19 -41.29 -11.74
C PRO A 537 27.11 -40.38 -11.14
N THR A 538 26.22 -39.87 -11.99
CA THR A 538 25.17 -38.94 -11.57
C THR A 538 23.80 -39.61 -11.57
N VAL A 539 22.90 -39.07 -10.76
CA VAL A 539 21.49 -39.50 -10.67
C VAL A 539 20.57 -38.50 -11.39
N GLY A 540 21.12 -37.72 -12.33
CA GLY A 540 20.39 -36.66 -13.02
C GLY A 540 21.32 -35.65 -13.68
N GLU A 541 20.69 -34.65 -14.29
CA GLU A 541 21.35 -33.53 -14.95
C GLU A 541 20.60 -32.21 -14.80
N VAL A 542 21.33 -31.11 -14.76
CA VAL A 542 20.83 -29.74 -14.85
C VAL A 542 20.66 -29.39 -16.31
N THR A 543 19.42 -29.11 -16.71
CA THR A 543 19.04 -28.74 -18.08
C THR A 543 19.14 -27.23 -18.32
N SER A 544 19.11 -26.43 -17.25
CA SER A 544 19.37 -24.99 -17.29
C SER A 544 20.09 -24.54 -16.02
N LEU A 545 21.28 -23.95 -16.18
CA LEU A 545 22.05 -23.39 -15.07
C LEU A 545 21.42 -22.12 -14.47
N GLY A 546 20.45 -21.49 -15.14
CA GLY A 546 19.74 -20.32 -14.64
C GLY A 546 20.69 -19.24 -14.10
N PHE A 547 20.55 -18.90 -12.83
CA PHE A 547 21.40 -17.90 -12.18
C PHE A 547 22.89 -18.22 -12.16
N LEU A 548 23.28 -19.51 -12.20
CA LEU A 548 24.69 -19.90 -12.32
C LEU A 548 25.27 -19.65 -13.72
N SER A 549 24.45 -19.34 -14.73
CA SER A 549 24.94 -18.86 -16.04
C SER A 549 24.88 -17.33 -16.18
N GLY A 550 24.47 -16.60 -15.13
CA GLY A 550 24.27 -15.15 -15.15
C GLY A 550 22.87 -14.70 -15.60
N SER A 551 21.92 -15.63 -15.73
CA SER A 551 20.51 -15.34 -15.99
C SER A 551 19.75 -14.96 -14.70
N PRO A 552 18.68 -14.16 -14.73
CA PRO A 552 17.80 -14.01 -13.57
C PRO A 552 16.90 -15.23 -13.30
N GLU A 553 16.90 -16.23 -14.18
CA GLU A 553 16.05 -17.42 -14.13
C GLU A 553 16.51 -18.47 -13.09
N PRO A 554 15.61 -19.32 -12.57
CA PRO A 554 15.98 -20.43 -11.70
C PRO A 554 16.82 -21.48 -12.43
N LEU A 555 17.62 -22.19 -11.65
CA LEU A 555 18.28 -23.44 -12.07
C LEU A 555 17.21 -24.53 -12.23
N ARG A 556 17.29 -25.33 -13.29
CA ARG A 556 16.37 -26.43 -13.59
C ARG A 556 17.11 -27.69 -14.00
N GLY A 557 16.57 -28.86 -13.67
CA GLY A 557 17.15 -30.14 -14.05
C GLY A 557 16.15 -31.29 -13.98
N SER A 558 16.65 -32.50 -14.25
CA SER A 558 15.94 -33.76 -14.15
C SER A 558 16.78 -34.83 -13.47
N LEU A 559 16.13 -35.82 -12.86
CA LEU A 559 16.74 -37.02 -12.29
C LEU A 559 16.51 -38.23 -13.17
N THR A 560 17.29 -39.30 -12.97
CA THR A 560 17.01 -40.60 -13.59
C THR A 560 15.75 -41.22 -13.00
N THR A 561 15.09 -42.11 -13.74
CA THR A 561 13.81 -42.73 -13.31
C THR A 561 13.97 -43.68 -12.11
N ASP A 562 15.18 -44.14 -11.79
CA ASP A 562 15.53 -44.94 -10.61
C ASP A 562 15.94 -44.07 -9.40
N ALA A 563 15.86 -42.75 -9.51
CA ALA A 563 16.13 -41.85 -8.40
C ALA A 563 15.07 -42.01 -7.30
N ASP A 564 15.51 -42.02 -6.04
CA ASP A 564 14.63 -42.03 -4.88
C ASP A 564 13.77 -40.75 -4.83
N PRO A 565 12.47 -40.80 -5.08
CA PRO A 565 11.63 -39.60 -5.18
C PRO A 565 11.50 -38.84 -3.86
N GLU A 566 11.78 -39.46 -2.71
CA GLU A 566 11.66 -38.83 -1.39
C GLU A 566 12.94 -38.10 -0.95
N ALA A 567 14.06 -38.35 -1.62
CA ALA A 567 15.33 -37.72 -1.26
C ALA A 567 15.39 -36.25 -1.72
N PRO A 568 15.90 -35.33 -0.87
CA PRO A 568 16.04 -33.94 -1.27
C PRO A 568 17.19 -33.76 -2.26
N ILE A 569 17.01 -32.79 -3.14
CA ILE A 569 18.06 -32.19 -3.94
C ILE A 569 18.66 -31.02 -3.15
N VAL A 570 19.93 -31.11 -2.83
CA VAL A 570 20.65 -30.14 -1.99
C VAL A 570 21.69 -29.41 -2.83
N LEU A 571 21.65 -28.09 -2.77
CA LEU A 571 22.70 -27.21 -3.29
C LEU A 571 23.75 -27.02 -2.20
N LEU A 572 24.97 -27.45 -2.49
CA LEU A 572 26.11 -27.28 -1.62
C LEU A 572 26.99 -26.14 -2.13
N LEU A 573 27.49 -25.33 -1.21
CA LEU A 573 28.52 -24.33 -1.43
C LEU A 573 29.73 -24.71 -0.59
N ASN A 574 30.84 -25.03 -1.24
CA ASN A 574 32.07 -25.51 -0.60
C ASN A 574 31.86 -26.73 0.31
N GLY A 575 30.93 -27.62 -0.08
CA GLY A 575 30.56 -28.81 0.68
C GLY A 575 29.51 -28.58 1.78
N GLU A 576 29.11 -27.33 2.04
CA GLU A 576 28.09 -27.00 3.04
C GLU A 576 26.71 -26.83 2.37
N PRO A 577 25.63 -27.43 2.90
CA PRO A 577 24.29 -27.30 2.34
C PRO A 577 23.74 -25.89 2.57
N ILE A 578 23.34 -25.19 1.50
CA ILE A 578 22.81 -23.81 1.56
C ILE A 578 21.35 -23.68 1.10
N ALA A 579 20.87 -24.63 0.32
CA ALA A 579 19.49 -24.68 -0.14
C ALA A 579 19.09 -26.13 -0.48
N ARG A 580 17.80 -26.43 -0.43
CA ARG A 580 17.23 -27.71 -0.86
C ARG A 580 15.97 -27.51 -1.68
N THR A 581 15.68 -28.48 -2.55
CA THR A 581 14.45 -28.62 -3.34
C THR A 581 14.17 -30.12 -3.52
N TYR A 582 13.08 -30.49 -4.18
CA TYR A 582 12.73 -31.88 -4.45
C TYR A 582 12.47 -32.08 -5.95
N ALA A 583 12.68 -33.31 -6.43
CA ALA A 583 12.30 -33.69 -7.77
C ALA A 583 10.84 -34.14 -7.80
N ALA A 584 10.20 -33.90 -8.93
CA ALA A 584 8.80 -34.18 -9.14
C ALA A 584 8.62 -34.96 -10.44
N PRO A 585 7.78 -36.00 -10.47
CA PRO A 585 7.38 -36.65 -11.70
C PRO A 585 6.86 -35.58 -12.69
N PRO A 586 7.29 -35.61 -13.96
CA PRO A 586 6.76 -34.68 -14.94
C PRO A 586 5.28 -34.96 -15.21
N ALA A 587 4.59 -34.01 -15.84
CA ALA A 587 3.17 -34.14 -16.16
C ALA A 587 2.86 -35.27 -17.18
N ASP A 588 3.89 -35.78 -17.87
CA ASP A 588 3.87 -36.91 -18.82
C ASP A 588 4.81 -38.03 -18.32
N ASP A 589 4.93 -39.18 -19.01
CA ASP A 589 5.80 -40.35 -18.66
C ASP A 589 7.34 -40.06 -18.70
N GLY A 590 7.77 -38.85 -18.38
CA GLY A 590 9.16 -38.40 -18.43
C GLY A 590 9.94 -38.61 -17.12
N ALA A 591 11.20 -38.16 -17.15
CA ALA A 591 12.11 -38.14 -16.01
C ALA A 591 11.72 -37.10 -14.94
N PRO A 592 11.83 -37.40 -13.63
CA PRO A 592 11.52 -36.45 -12.56
C PRO A 592 12.28 -35.12 -12.73
N ALA A 593 11.61 -33.98 -12.65
CA ALA A 593 12.19 -32.65 -12.86
C ALA A 593 12.23 -31.82 -11.57
N PHE A 594 13.20 -30.90 -11.47
CA PHE A 594 13.36 -30.01 -10.32
C PHE A 594 13.72 -28.58 -10.73
N SER A 595 13.49 -27.64 -9.81
CA SER A 595 13.78 -26.21 -9.96
C SER A 595 14.27 -25.60 -8.65
N MET A 596 15.24 -24.70 -8.72
CA MET A 596 15.80 -24.00 -7.57
C MET A 596 16.20 -22.56 -7.92
N ASN A 597 15.91 -21.60 -7.05
CA ASN A 597 16.33 -20.21 -7.22
C ASN A 597 17.10 -19.72 -6.01
N CYS A 598 18.39 -19.48 -6.23
CA CYS A 598 19.29 -18.88 -5.25
C CYS A 598 20.05 -17.75 -5.93
N SER A 599 19.40 -16.95 -6.78
CA SER A 599 20.08 -15.96 -7.65
C SER A 599 21.00 -15.00 -6.90
N GLN A 600 20.68 -14.63 -5.66
CA GLN A 600 21.54 -13.79 -4.83
C GLN A 600 22.87 -14.46 -4.43
N LEU A 601 23.00 -15.79 -4.53
CA LEU A 601 24.26 -16.52 -4.29
C LEU A 601 25.42 -15.96 -5.12
N THR A 602 25.15 -15.53 -6.36
CA THR A 602 26.16 -14.95 -7.27
C THR A 602 26.81 -13.67 -6.72
N GLU A 603 26.21 -12.99 -5.74
CA GLU A 603 26.84 -11.85 -5.05
C GLU A 603 27.97 -12.29 -4.10
N PHE A 604 28.09 -13.58 -3.78
CA PHE A 604 29.01 -14.11 -2.77
C PHE A 604 30.06 -15.08 -3.32
N LEU A 605 29.87 -15.58 -4.54
CA LEU A 605 30.83 -16.48 -5.19
C LEU A 605 32.14 -15.74 -5.51
N GLY A 606 33.25 -16.45 -5.41
CA GLY A 606 34.60 -16.00 -5.78
C GLY A 606 35.51 -17.18 -6.14
N ASP A 607 36.82 -16.95 -6.11
CA ASP A 607 37.84 -17.92 -6.50
C ASP A 607 37.82 -19.16 -5.60
N GLU A 608 37.92 -20.32 -6.26
CA GLU A 608 37.90 -21.66 -5.68
C GLU A 608 36.58 -22.04 -5.01
N ASP A 609 35.53 -21.21 -5.06
CA ASP A 609 34.21 -21.62 -4.61
C ASP A 609 33.69 -22.76 -5.49
N VAL A 610 33.14 -23.78 -4.86
CA VAL A 610 32.59 -24.97 -5.50
C VAL A 610 31.10 -25.03 -5.22
N VAL A 611 30.31 -25.05 -6.30
CA VAL A 611 28.88 -25.36 -6.22
C VAL A 611 28.64 -26.78 -6.69
N GLU A 612 27.93 -27.54 -5.89
CA GLU A 612 27.53 -28.91 -6.18
C GLU A 612 26.03 -29.07 -5.97
N LEU A 613 25.39 -29.92 -6.79
CA LEU A 613 24.04 -30.40 -6.55
C LEU A 613 24.09 -31.89 -6.24
N ARG A 614 23.47 -32.29 -5.13
CA ARG A 614 23.32 -33.70 -4.75
C ARG A 614 21.87 -34.06 -4.57
N HIS A 615 21.55 -35.30 -4.87
CA HIS A 615 20.32 -35.95 -4.52
C HIS A 615 20.64 -37.10 -3.57
N ALA A 616 20.23 -36.98 -2.31
CA ALA A 616 20.81 -37.72 -1.19
C ALA A 616 22.36 -37.60 -1.18
N THR A 617 23.07 -38.72 -1.33
CA THR A 617 24.54 -38.77 -1.38
C THR A 617 25.08 -38.78 -2.82
N ARG A 618 24.22 -38.90 -3.84
CA ARG A 618 24.60 -39.02 -5.25
C ARG A 618 24.63 -37.63 -5.92
N PRO A 619 25.65 -37.31 -6.73
CA PRO A 619 25.72 -36.02 -7.42
C PRO A 619 24.77 -35.92 -8.61
N ILE A 620 24.39 -34.69 -8.97
CA ILE A 620 23.64 -34.33 -10.18
C ILE A 620 24.59 -33.60 -11.13
N ALA A 621 24.55 -33.92 -12.42
CA ALA A 621 25.42 -33.26 -13.40
C ALA A 621 25.02 -31.79 -13.60
N LEU A 622 25.94 -30.84 -13.55
CA LEU A 622 25.72 -29.40 -13.73
C LEU A 622 25.93 -28.93 -15.18
N GLY A 623 25.87 -29.83 -16.16
CA GLY A 623 26.19 -29.60 -17.56
C GLY A 623 27.63 -30.02 -17.92
N GLY A 624 27.83 -30.51 -19.16
CA GLY A 624 29.14 -31.02 -19.61
C GLY A 624 29.64 -32.26 -18.87
N GLY A 625 28.76 -32.97 -18.16
CA GLY A 625 29.08 -34.18 -17.38
C GLY A 625 29.77 -33.92 -16.04
N SER A 626 29.93 -32.66 -15.61
CA SER A 626 30.56 -32.37 -14.32
C SER A 626 29.57 -32.43 -13.17
N THR A 627 30.01 -32.92 -12.01
CA THR A 627 29.20 -32.99 -10.79
C THR A 627 29.32 -31.76 -9.90
N ALA A 628 30.33 -30.92 -10.15
CA ALA A 628 30.58 -29.72 -9.37
C ALA A 628 31.19 -28.65 -10.28
N LEU A 629 30.76 -27.41 -10.09
CA LEU A 629 31.30 -26.24 -10.77
C LEU A 629 32.22 -25.51 -9.80
N ARG A 630 33.51 -25.44 -10.15
CA ARG A 630 34.45 -24.57 -9.45
C ARG A 630 34.52 -23.23 -10.17
N PHE A 631 34.35 -22.14 -9.44
CA PHE A 631 34.39 -20.79 -9.96
C PHE A 631 35.79 -20.21 -9.79
N VAL A 632 36.32 -19.60 -10.86
CA VAL A 632 37.60 -18.89 -10.84
C VAL A 632 37.43 -17.51 -11.51
N PRO A 633 36.55 -16.66 -10.97
CA PRO A 633 36.28 -15.33 -11.54
C PRO A 633 37.46 -14.36 -11.51
N GLY A 634 38.51 -14.64 -10.74
CA GLY A 634 39.62 -13.73 -10.45
C GLY A 634 39.32 -12.77 -9.30
N PHE A 635 38.43 -13.13 -8.36
CA PHE A 635 38.15 -12.30 -7.18
C PHE A 635 37.77 -13.11 -5.92
N PRO A 636 37.98 -12.54 -4.70
CA PRO A 636 37.83 -13.29 -3.46
C PRO A 636 36.42 -13.82 -3.17
N SER A 637 36.35 -15.04 -2.62
CA SER A 637 35.13 -15.68 -2.11
C SER A 637 34.55 -14.96 -0.89
N HIS A 638 33.22 -14.94 -0.81
CA HIS A 638 32.44 -14.54 0.35
C HIS A 638 31.42 -15.63 0.76
N ALA A 639 31.66 -16.87 0.35
CA ALA A 639 30.78 -18.01 0.59
C ALA A 639 30.46 -18.24 2.08
N ALA A 640 31.40 -17.97 2.97
CA ALA A 640 31.22 -18.10 4.42
C ALA A 640 30.07 -17.25 4.98
N GLU A 641 29.78 -16.08 4.37
CA GLU A 641 28.66 -15.22 4.79
C GLU A 641 27.31 -15.90 4.53
N VAL A 642 27.21 -16.71 3.46
CA VAL A 642 26.00 -17.46 3.12
C VAL A 642 25.80 -18.60 4.11
N THR A 643 26.83 -19.40 4.37
CA THR A 643 26.75 -20.55 5.28
C THR A 643 26.44 -20.11 6.72
N GLU A 644 27.02 -19.01 7.20
CA GLU A 644 26.71 -18.42 8.51
C GLU A 644 25.22 -18.00 8.62
N ARG A 645 24.67 -17.38 7.58
CA ARG A 645 23.26 -16.96 7.57
C ARG A 645 22.31 -18.15 7.52
N VAL A 646 22.62 -19.16 6.72
CA VAL A 646 21.85 -20.41 6.65
C VAL A 646 21.87 -21.13 8.01
N ALA A 647 23.03 -21.21 8.66
CA ALA A 647 23.15 -21.77 10.01
C ALA A 647 22.30 -21.02 11.05
N ARG A 648 22.04 -19.72 10.83
CA ARG A 648 21.11 -18.90 11.64
C ARG A 648 19.63 -19.03 11.23
N GLY A 649 19.29 -19.96 10.35
CA GLY A 649 17.92 -20.21 9.89
C GLY A 649 17.46 -19.33 8.73
N HIS A 650 18.38 -18.73 7.98
CA HIS A 650 18.00 -18.06 6.73
C HIS A 650 17.78 -19.06 5.60
N THR A 651 16.80 -18.80 4.75
CA THR A 651 16.45 -19.60 3.57
C THR A 651 16.34 -18.70 2.34
N PHE A 652 16.55 -19.27 1.15
CA PHE A 652 16.24 -18.57 -0.08
C PHE A 652 14.72 -18.58 -0.31
N ASN A 653 14.13 -17.40 -0.47
CA ASN A 653 12.71 -17.30 -0.81
C ASN A 653 12.47 -17.60 -2.31
N LYS A 654 11.20 -17.61 -2.72
CA LYS A 654 10.82 -17.87 -4.14
C LYS A 654 11.41 -16.89 -5.16
N PHE A 655 11.96 -15.74 -4.73
CA PHE A 655 12.63 -14.77 -5.59
C PHE A 655 14.16 -14.95 -5.62
N GLY A 656 14.69 -15.98 -4.98
CA GLY A 656 16.14 -16.24 -4.88
C GLY A 656 16.89 -15.31 -3.94
N GLN A 657 16.18 -14.66 -3.01
CA GLN A 657 16.78 -13.78 -1.99
C GLN A 657 16.94 -14.52 -0.68
N LEU A 658 18.09 -14.36 -0.03
CA LEU A 658 18.37 -14.94 1.28
C LEU A 658 17.66 -14.13 2.37
N ARG A 659 16.68 -14.73 3.06
CA ARG A 659 15.80 -14.10 4.07
C ARG A 659 15.73 -14.96 5.33
N SER A 660 15.29 -14.39 6.44
CA SER A 660 15.00 -15.14 7.67
C SER A 660 13.84 -16.12 7.46
N GLY A 661 14.01 -17.41 7.77
CA GLY A 661 12.96 -18.44 7.71
C GLY A 661 12.41 -18.85 9.09
N ASN A 662 11.60 -19.92 9.13
CA ASN A 662 11.08 -20.49 10.38
C ASN A 662 12.18 -21.23 11.15
N THR A 663 12.48 -20.78 12.37
CA THR A 663 13.40 -21.47 13.30
C THR A 663 12.75 -22.74 13.85
N THR A 664 13.57 -23.70 14.31
CA THR A 664 13.08 -24.94 14.96
C THR A 664 12.15 -24.64 16.13
N ALA A 665 12.48 -23.64 16.96
CA ALA A 665 11.64 -23.23 18.08
C ALA A 665 10.27 -22.72 17.62
N ARG A 666 10.23 -21.96 16.51
CA ARG A 666 8.97 -21.45 15.94
C ARG A 666 8.12 -22.59 15.36
N LYS A 667 8.72 -23.52 14.62
CA LYS A 667 8.02 -24.70 14.06
C LYS A 667 7.33 -25.51 15.17
N ARG A 668 8.05 -25.76 16.26
CA ARG A 668 7.51 -26.48 17.42
C ARG A 668 6.32 -25.76 18.06
N ALA A 669 6.46 -24.45 18.31
CA ALA A 669 5.36 -23.66 18.88
C ALA A 669 4.09 -23.68 18.00
N ILE A 670 4.26 -23.66 16.67
CA ILE A 670 3.14 -23.76 15.73
C ILE A 670 2.46 -25.14 15.84
N LEU A 671 3.24 -26.23 15.80
CA LEU A 671 2.70 -27.58 15.86
C LEU A 671 2.08 -27.92 17.21
N ASP A 672 2.60 -27.35 18.30
CA ASP A 672 2.02 -27.49 19.63
C ASP A 672 0.64 -26.82 19.71
N LEU A 673 0.50 -25.59 19.17
CA LEU A 673 -0.80 -24.91 19.10
C LEU A 673 -1.79 -25.65 18.18
N TYR A 674 -1.32 -26.15 17.04
CA TYR A 674 -2.14 -26.96 16.13
C TYR A 674 -2.67 -28.23 16.81
N GLY A 675 -1.81 -28.97 17.52
CA GLY A 675 -2.22 -30.18 18.23
C GLY A 675 -3.27 -29.91 19.32
N GLN A 676 -3.11 -28.83 20.08
CA GLN A 676 -4.12 -28.43 21.08
C GLN A 676 -5.50 -28.14 20.46
N ILE A 677 -5.52 -27.48 19.31
CA ILE A 677 -6.76 -27.17 18.58
C ILE A 677 -7.36 -28.44 17.98
N GLU A 678 -6.53 -29.33 17.41
CA GLU A 678 -6.98 -30.62 16.89
C GLU A 678 -7.63 -31.47 17.99
N ASP A 679 -6.96 -31.63 19.14
CA ASP A 679 -7.47 -32.40 20.27
C ASP A 679 -8.80 -31.82 20.77
N LEU A 680 -8.89 -30.50 20.92
CA LEU A 680 -10.11 -29.82 21.35
C LEU A 680 -11.29 -30.06 20.40
N LEU A 681 -11.08 -29.93 19.09
CA LEU A 681 -12.15 -30.09 18.10
C LEU A 681 -12.54 -31.56 17.92
N ALA A 682 -11.61 -32.49 18.07
CA ALA A 682 -11.89 -33.92 18.08
C ALA A 682 -12.73 -34.32 19.30
N GLU A 683 -12.37 -33.85 20.51
CA GLU A 683 -13.10 -34.18 21.74
C GLU A 683 -14.50 -33.56 21.81
N ARG A 684 -14.67 -32.34 21.30
CA ARG A 684 -15.90 -31.57 21.47
C ARG A 684 -16.88 -31.70 20.32
N LEU A 685 -16.39 -31.94 19.10
CA LEU A 685 -17.20 -31.93 17.88
C LEU A 685 -16.97 -33.16 16.99
N GLU A 686 -16.16 -34.13 17.42
CA GLU A 686 -15.79 -35.30 16.62
C GLU A 686 -15.17 -34.93 15.26
N LEU A 687 -14.47 -33.78 15.21
CA LEU A 687 -13.85 -33.27 13.99
C LEU A 687 -12.40 -33.70 13.85
N THR A 688 -12.08 -34.22 12.67
CA THR A 688 -10.69 -34.38 12.24
C THR A 688 -10.22 -33.10 11.54
N CYS A 689 -9.11 -32.54 12.02
CA CYS A 689 -8.38 -31.47 11.33
C CYS A 689 -7.19 -32.02 10.54
N TYR A 690 -6.86 -31.35 9.44
CA TYR A 690 -5.74 -31.66 8.56
C TYR A 690 -4.94 -30.38 8.26
N PRO A 691 -3.63 -30.44 8.00
CA PRO A 691 -2.94 -29.39 7.27
C PRO A 691 -3.63 -29.15 5.92
N PHE A 692 -3.88 -27.90 5.55
CA PHE A 692 -4.49 -27.49 4.27
C PHE A 692 -3.51 -26.61 3.46
N TYR A 693 -3.83 -26.38 2.18
CA TYR A 693 -3.11 -25.46 1.29
C TYR A 693 -1.57 -25.61 1.31
N GLY A 694 -0.85 -24.53 1.62
CA GLY A 694 0.61 -24.49 1.63
C GLY A 694 1.22 -25.44 2.67
N ASN A 695 0.53 -25.65 3.80
CA ASN A 695 0.98 -26.54 4.86
C ASN A 695 0.73 -28.02 4.52
N LEU A 696 -0.35 -28.35 3.79
CA LEU A 696 -0.52 -29.68 3.19
C LEU A 696 0.57 -29.95 2.16
N LEU A 697 0.88 -28.97 1.31
CA LEU A 697 1.95 -29.09 0.32
C LEU A 697 3.31 -29.30 1.00
N GLY A 698 3.60 -28.55 2.07
CA GLY A 698 4.80 -28.75 2.89
C GLY A 698 4.86 -30.14 3.51
N ALA A 699 3.79 -30.61 4.14
CA ALA A 699 3.72 -31.91 4.79
C ALA A 699 3.91 -33.09 3.81
N VAL A 700 3.29 -33.01 2.63
CA VAL A 700 3.35 -34.10 1.63
C VAL A 700 4.63 -34.04 0.80
N ARG A 701 5.09 -32.84 0.39
CA ARG A 701 6.22 -32.70 -0.53
C ARG A 701 7.56 -32.47 0.17
N GLU A 702 7.60 -31.63 1.19
CA GLU A 702 8.86 -31.21 1.82
C GLU A 702 9.15 -31.95 3.12
N HIS A 703 8.15 -32.67 3.68
CA HIS A 703 8.15 -33.20 5.04
C HIS A 703 8.51 -32.14 6.11
N ASP A 704 8.23 -30.89 5.78
CA ASP A 704 8.58 -29.69 6.55
C ASP A 704 7.69 -28.52 6.10
N PHE A 705 7.75 -27.40 6.80
CA PHE A 705 7.12 -26.15 6.37
C PHE A 705 7.74 -25.67 5.07
N LEU A 706 6.94 -25.05 4.20
CA LEU A 706 7.46 -24.36 3.02
C LEU A 706 8.45 -23.26 3.45
N GLY A 707 9.67 -23.29 2.91
CA GLY A 707 10.79 -22.47 3.40
C GLY A 707 10.62 -20.94 3.30
N HIS A 708 9.57 -20.46 2.63
CA HIS A 708 9.24 -19.05 2.46
C HIS A 708 7.91 -18.65 3.12
N ASP A 709 7.22 -19.58 3.76
CA ASP A 709 5.98 -19.33 4.49
C ASP A 709 6.32 -18.99 5.94
N VAL A 710 6.45 -17.69 6.23
CA VAL A 710 6.87 -17.17 7.54
C VAL A 710 5.67 -16.45 8.15
N GLY A 711 4.87 -17.18 8.92
CA GLY A 711 3.62 -16.64 9.47
C GLY A 711 2.88 -17.66 10.33
N GLY A 712 1.70 -18.07 9.83
CA GLY A 712 0.76 -18.99 10.47
C GLY A 712 0.73 -20.37 9.82
N PHE A 713 -0.23 -21.21 10.26
CA PHE A 713 -0.38 -22.59 9.83
C PHE A 713 -1.78 -22.86 9.30
N ASP A 714 -1.88 -23.15 8.01
CA ASP A 714 -3.14 -23.50 7.37
C ASP A 714 -3.59 -24.89 7.78
N ALA A 715 -4.72 -24.97 8.46
CA ALA A 715 -5.41 -26.20 8.79
C ALA A 715 -6.83 -26.19 8.21
N GLY A 716 -7.50 -27.33 8.20
CA GLY A 716 -8.92 -27.38 7.93
C GLY A 716 -9.58 -28.71 8.22
N TYR A 717 -10.91 -28.73 8.19
CA TYR A 717 -11.72 -29.92 8.48
C TYR A 717 -12.81 -30.10 7.41
N LEU A 718 -13.35 -31.32 7.32
CA LEU A 718 -14.51 -31.62 6.46
C LEU A 718 -15.79 -31.52 7.28
N SER A 719 -16.68 -30.60 6.89
CA SER A 719 -18.02 -30.50 7.47
C SER A 719 -18.83 -31.78 7.19
N PRO A 720 -19.58 -32.33 8.16
CA PRO A 720 -20.53 -33.42 7.91
C PRO A 720 -21.74 -32.93 7.11
N GLU A 721 -21.99 -31.61 7.14
CA GLU A 721 -23.11 -30.95 6.48
C GLU A 721 -22.88 -30.76 4.98
N ARG A 722 -23.99 -30.75 4.23
CA ARG A 722 -24.01 -30.58 2.77
C ARG A 722 -24.77 -29.33 2.33
N ASP A 723 -25.75 -28.92 3.13
CA ASP A 723 -26.55 -27.74 2.84
C ASP A 723 -25.77 -26.47 3.24
N PRO A 724 -25.80 -25.40 2.42
CA PRO A 724 -24.99 -24.21 2.67
C PRO A 724 -25.24 -23.56 4.04
N ALA A 725 -26.49 -23.55 4.51
CA ALA A 725 -26.83 -22.98 5.82
C ALA A 725 -26.25 -23.78 6.98
N ASP A 726 -26.28 -25.11 6.88
CA ASP A 726 -25.81 -26.01 7.93
C ASP A 726 -24.29 -26.05 7.99
N VAL A 727 -23.60 -25.95 6.84
CA VAL A 727 -22.13 -25.79 6.80
C VAL A 727 -21.69 -24.51 7.52
N ARG A 728 -22.39 -23.39 7.32
CA ARG A 728 -22.11 -22.12 8.02
C ARG A 728 -22.39 -22.23 9.52
N ALA A 729 -23.53 -22.81 9.89
CA ALA A 729 -23.88 -23.04 11.29
C ALA A 729 -22.85 -23.92 12.02
N HIS A 730 -22.33 -24.93 11.31
CA HIS A 730 -21.28 -25.79 11.85
C HIS A 730 -19.97 -25.04 12.09
N LEU A 731 -19.54 -24.15 11.18
CA LEU A 731 -18.37 -23.30 11.41
C LEU A 731 -18.56 -22.34 12.61
N LEU A 732 -19.77 -21.79 12.79
CA LEU A 732 -20.08 -20.98 13.98
C LEU A 732 -19.95 -21.80 15.27
N THR A 733 -20.40 -23.06 15.25
CA THR A 733 -20.24 -23.99 16.38
C THR A 733 -18.76 -24.25 16.69
N VAL A 734 -17.92 -24.43 15.67
CA VAL A 734 -16.46 -24.52 15.83
C VAL A 734 -15.89 -23.27 16.49
N CYS A 735 -16.32 -22.08 16.06
CA CYS A 735 -15.90 -20.82 16.67
C CYS A 735 -16.29 -20.75 18.15
N GLU A 736 -17.51 -21.16 18.51
CA GLU A 736 -17.99 -21.18 19.89
C GLU A 736 -17.13 -22.05 20.79
N VAL A 737 -16.81 -23.29 20.35
CA VAL A 737 -15.93 -24.21 21.10
C VAL A 737 -14.55 -23.61 21.32
N LEU A 738 -13.96 -22.98 20.30
CA LEU A 738 -12.65 -22.34 20.42
C LEU A 738 -12.67 -21.15 21.40
N LEU A 739 -13.74 -20.37 21.39
CA LEU A 739 -13.93 -19.25 22.31
C LEU A 739 -14.15 -19.71 23.75
N GLU A 740 -14.89 -20.79 23.96
CA GLU A 740 -15.06 -21.42 25.27
C GLU A 740 -13.73 -21.92 25.86
N ALA A 741 -12.85 -22.44 25.01
CA ALA A 741 -11.50 -22.86 25.39
C ALA A 741 -10.53 -21.69 25.63
N GLY A 742 -10.95 -20.45 25.37
CA GLY A 742 -10.20 -19.23 25.68
C GLY A 742 -9.37 -18.66 24.53
N TYR A 743 -9.44 -19.24 23.33
CA TYR A 743 -8.72 -18.74 22.17
C TYR A 743 -9.28 -17.40 21.65
N HIS A 744 -8.41 -16.64 20.98
CA HIS A 744 -8.78 -15.43 20.26
C HIS A 744 -8.89 -15.70 18.77
N LEU A 745 -10.02 -15.31 18.18
CA LEU A 745 -10.36 -15.58 16.78
C LEU A 745 -10.27 -14.32 15.93
N THR A 746 -9.70 -14.42 14.74
CA THR A 746 -9.95 -13.48 13.65
C THR A 746 -10.68 -14.23 12.54
N VAL A 747 -11.96 -13.94 12.38
CA VAL A 747 -12.87 -14.69 11.52
C VAL A 747 -13.04 -13.96 10.19
N GLU A 748 -12.79 -14.68 9.12
CA GLU A 748 -13.06 -14.33 7.73
C GLU A 748 -14.24 -15.17 7.22
N PRO A 749 -14.89 -14.79 6.10
CA PRO A 749 -16.01 -15.56 5.56
C PRO A 749 -15.66 -17.00 5.18
N TRP A 750 -14.38 -17.27 4.91
CA TRP A 750 -13.85 -18.56 4.48
C TRP A 750 -12.89 -19.22 5.48
N SER A 751 -12.47 -18.54 6.57
CA SER A 751 -11.53 -19.14 7.52
C SER A 751 -11.57 -18.47 8.90
N VAL A 752 -10.89 -19.09 9.87
CA VAL A 752 -10.78 -18.61 11.26
C VAL A 752 -9.31 -18.65 11.68
N MET A 753 -8.70 -17.48 11.92
CA MET A 753 -7.36 -17.41 12.49
C MET A 753 -7.43 -17.51 14.02
N ILE A 754 -6.83 -18.54 14.59
CA ILE A 754 -6.87 -18.89 16.01
C ILE A 754 -5.53 -18.52 16.67
N ARG A 755 -5.57 -17.80 17.80
CA ARG A 755 -4.41 -17.38 18.60
C ARG A 755 -4.63 -17.65 20.08
N GLU A 756 -3.55 -17.91 20.82
CA GLU A 756 -3.60 -17.98 22.29
C GLU A 756 -3.87 -16.60 22.89
N ARG A 757 -3.32 -15.52 22.32
CA ARG A 757 -3.55 -14.14 22.76
C ARG A 757 -3.73 -13.16 21.60
N GLN A 758 -4.42 -12.04 21.86
CA GLN A 758 -4.53 -10.97 20.87
C GLN A 758 -3.16 -10.38 20.52
N GLY A 759 -2.89 -10.19 19.22
CA GLY A 759 -1.71 -9.50 18.72
C GLY A 759 -0.46 -10.37 18.52
N GLU A 760 -0.55 -11.67 18.80
CA GLU A 760 0.55 -12.60 18.51
C GLU A 760 0.71 -12.85 17.01
N GLU A 761 1.98 -12.95 16.58
CA GLU A 761 2.35 -13.25 15.19
C GLU A 761 2.10 -14.72 14.80
N LEU A 762 1.99 -15.61 15.78
CA LEU A 762 1.76 -17.04 15.60
C LEU A 762 0.26 -17.33 15.66
N PHE A 763 -0.27 -18.07 14.68
CA PHE A 763 -1.69 -18.40 14.59
C PHE A 763 -1.91 -19.67 13.75
N ILE A 764 -3.03 -20.36 13.98
CA ILE A 764 -3.56 -21.41 13.09
C ILE A 764 -4.67 -20.78 12.23
N ASP A 765 -4.59 -20.91 10.91
CA ASP A 765 -5.65 -20.48 9.99
C ASP A 765 -6.55 -21.68 9.66
N LEU A 766 -7.64 -21.81 10.39
CA LEU A 766 -8.56 -22.93 10.27
C LEU A 766 -9.59 -22.67 9.16
N ASN A 767 -9.49 -23.45 8.10
CA ASN A 767 -10.39 -23.45 6.96
C ASN A 767 -11.39 -24.62 7.08
N PHE A 768 -12.42 -24.62 6.24
CA PHE A 768 -13.40 -25.71 6.20
C PHE A 768 -13.65 -26.20 4.77
N ALA A 769 -14.09 -27.44 4.66
CA ALA A 769 -14.43 -28.11 3.40
C ALA A 769 -15.81 -28.76 3.53
N TRP A 770 -16.46 -29.05 2.40
CA TRP A 770 -17.74 -29.76 2.36
C TRP A 770 -17.85 -30.60 1.09
N VAL A 771 -18.83 -31.51 1.05
CA VAL A 771 -19.14 -32.29 -0.15
C VAL A 771 -20.23 -31.56 -0.93
N GLY A 772 -19.91 -31.10 -2.15
CA GLY A 772 -20.87 -30.40 -3.01
C GLY A 772 -21.92 -31.33 -3.63
N ASP A 773 -22.90 -30.73 -4.32
CA ASP A 773 -24.06 -31.43 -4.93
C ASP A 773 -23.67 -32.58 -5.88
N HIS A 774 -22.50 -32.49 -6.51
CA HIS A 774 -21.97 -33.51 -7.43
C HIS A 774 -21.02 -34.51 -6.77
N GLY A 775 -20.93 -34.52 -5.43
CA GLY A 775 -20.09 -35.44 -4.67
C GLY A 775 -18.60 -35.02 -4.58
N GLY A 776 -18.23 -33.90 -5.17
CA GLY A 776 -16.86 -33.39 -5.15
C GLY A 776 -16.54 -32.54 -3.91
N LEU A 777 -15.31 -32.66 -3.40
CA LEU A 777 -14.76 -31.88 -2.31
C LEU A 777 -14.68 -30.39 -2.67
N GLN A 778 -15.35 -29.57 -1.89
CA GLN A 778 -15.29 -28.11 -1.99
C GLN A 778 -14.44 -27.55 -0.85
N LEU A 779 -13.73 -26.46 -1.12
CA LEU A 779 -12.81 -25.83 -0.17
C LEU A 779 -13.20 -24.37 0.04
N SER A 780 -13.22 -23.92 1.29
CA SER A 780 -13.64 -22.56 1.69
C SER A 780 -12.80 -21.44 1.09
N TYR A 781 -11.47 -21.58 0.98
CA TYR A 781 -10.64 -20.61 0.25
C TYR A 781 -10.82 -20.71 -1.28
N GLY A 782 -11.43 -21.79 -1.77
CA GLY A 782 -11.59 -22.11 -3.19
C GLY A 782 -10.63 -23.19 -3.70
N TRP A 783 -10.85 -23.63 -4.94
CA TRP A 783 -10.06 -24.64 -5.66
C TRP A 783 -9.93 -24.29 -7.14
N ARG A 784 -9.04 -24.95 -7.89
CA ARG A 784 -8.75 -24.57 -9.29
C ARG A 784 -9.01 -25.66 -10.32
N TYR A 785 -8.73 -26.91 -9.98
CA TYR A 785 -8.84 -28.08 -10.84
C TYR A 785 -9.95 -29.02 -10.35
N GLU A 786 -10.26 -30.07 -11.11
CA GLU A 786 -11.37 -30.98 -10.85
C GLU A 786 -11.47 -31.40 -9.37
N PRO A 787 -12.64 -31.22 -8.71
CA PRO A 787 -12.83 -31.61 -7.33
C PRO A 787 -12.59 -33.10 -7.06
N VAL A 788 -11.96 -33.41 -5.92
CA VAL A 788 -11.81 -34.79 -5.45
C VAL A 788 -13.17 -35.41 -5.14
N THR A 789 -13.52 -36.52 -5.78
CA THR A 789 -14.81 -37.21 -5.59
C THR A 789 -14.74 -38.45 -4.69
N ASP A 790 -13.54 -39.01 -4.49
CA ASP A 790 -13.31 -40.14 -3.58
C ASP A 790 -13.20 -39.66 -2.12
N ILE A 791 -14.35 -39.28 -1.55
CA ILE A 791 -14.44 -38.73 -0.19
C ILE A 791 -14.15 -39.79 0.89
N ASP A 792 -14.46 -41.06 0.62
CA ASP A 792 -14.16 -42.14 1.56
C ASP A 792 -12.66 -42.31 1.73
N ARG A 793 -11.88 -42.21 0.63
CA ARG A 793 -10.42 -42.21 0.72
C ARG A 793 -9.87 -40.93 1.35
N PHE A 794 -10.51 -39.78 1.16
CA PHE A 794 -10.14 -38.57 1.88
C PHE A 794 -10.21 -38.79 3.40
N ARG A 795 -11.29 -39.42 3.88
CA ARG A 795 -11.55 -39.75 5.28
C ARG A 795 -10.76 -40.94 5.83
N ALA A 796 -10.05 -41.70 4.99
CA ALA A 796 -9.29 -42.85 5.47
C ALA A 796 -8.05 -42.49 6.31
N GLU A 797 -7.62 -41.21 6.23
CA GLU A 797 -6.51 -40.61 6.99
C GLU A 797 -5.15 -41.31 6.77
N ARG A 798 -4.05 -40.56 6.86
CA ARG A 798 -2.71 -41.14 7.03
C ARG A 798 -1.80 -40.19 7.79
N TRP A 799 -0.78 -40.73 8.43
CA TRP A 799 0.19 -39.96 9.21
C TRP A 799 1.45 -39.67 8.39
N VAL A 800 1.92 -38.43 8.43
CA VAL A 800 3.17 -38.00 7.79
C VAL A 800 4.01 -37.16 8.74
N ALA A 801 5.32 -37.17 8.54
CA ALA A 801 6.22 -36.28 9.25
C ALA A 801 6.06 -34.83 8.76
N LEU A 802 6.00 -33.89 9.68
CA LEU A 802 6.07 -32.46 9.45
C LEU A 802 7.00 -31.84 10.49
N ALA A 803 8.20 -31.45 10.04
CA ALA A 803 9.30 -31.06 10.92
C ALA A 803 9.68 -32.18 11.92
N ASP A 804 9.59 -31.93 13.23
CA ASP A 804 9.92 -32.90 14.28
C ASP A 804 8.69 -33.63 14.88
N ARG A 805 7.50 -33.50 14.28
CA ARG A 805 6.28 -34.21 14.70
C ARG A 805 5.60 -34.95 13.54
N CYS A 806 4.68 -35.86 13.87
CA CYS A 806 3.77 -36.45 12.91
C CYS A 806 2.44 -35.72 12.93
N VAL A 807 1.90 -35.42 11.75
CA VAL A 807 0.57 -34.83 11.58
C VAL A 807 -0.28 -35.73 10.69
N ARG A 808 -1.59 -35.66 10.89
CA ARG A 808 -2.56 -36.39 10.11
C ARG A 808 -2.94 -35.62 8.85
N ILE A 809 -3.00 -36.31 7.71
CA ILE A 809 -3.41 -35.75 6.41
C ILE A 809 -4.48 -36.63 5.75
N PRO A 810 -5.22 -36.14 4.74
CA PRO A 810 -6.18 -36.96 4.01
C PRO A 810 -5.54 -38.18 3.31
N GLY A 811 -6.28 -39.28 3.22
CA GLY A 811 -5.78 -40.53 2.60
C GLY A 811 -5.56 -40.43 1.08
N ASN A 812 -6.07 -39.39 0.44
CA ASN A 812 -5.81 -38.99 -0.95
C ASN A 812 -5.27 -37.56 -1.05
N ALA A 813 -4.42 -37.13 -0.10
CA ALA A 813 -3.84 -35.78 -0.07
C ALA A 813 -3.23 -35.33 -1.42
N GLU A 814 -2.64 -36.23 -2.19
CA GLU A 814 -2.10 -35.96 -3.54
C GLU A 814 -3.19 -35.49 -4.51
N ALA A 815 -4.40 -36.06 -4.41
CA ALA A 815 -5.53 -35.63 -5.23
C ALA A 815 -6.03 -34.25 -4.79
N VAL A 816 -6.03 -33.96 -3.48
CA VAL A 816 -6.37 -32.64 -2.93
C VAL A 816 -5.36 -31.58 -3.39
N LEU A 817 -4.06 -31.90 -3.38
CA LEU A 817 -3.01 -31.04 -3.91
C LEU A 817 -3.14 -30.86 -5.44
N GLY A 818 -3.51 -31.91 -6.17
CA GLY A 818 -3.86 -31.81 -7.60
C GLY A 818 -5.04 -30.87 -7.86
N GLN A 819 -6.09 -30.91 -7.02
CA GLN A 819 -7.24 -30.01 -7.10
C GLN A 819 -6.84 -28.52 -6.89
N LEU A 820 -5.80 -28.25 -6.09
CA LEU A 820 -5.34 -26.88 -5.78
C LEU A 820 -4.28 -26.36 -6.76
N TYR A 821 -3.27 -27.18 -7.05
CA TYR A 821 -2.02 -26.79 -7.73
C TYR A 821 -1.88 -27.42 -9.13
N GLY A 822 -2.77 -28.35 -9.51
CA GLY A 822 -2.76 -29.02 -10.80
C GLY A 822 -1.87 -30.26 -10.81
N SER A 823 -1.82 -30.99 -11.93
CA SER A 823 -1.04 -32.23 -12.05
C SER A 823 0.47 -32.05 -11.81
N GLY A 824 0.99 -30.83 -11.96
CA GLY A 824 2.39 -30.49 -11.71
C GLY A 824 2.74 -30.07 -10.28
N TRP A 825 1.84 -30.25 -9.29
CA TRP A 825 2.00 -29.74 -7.92
C TRP A 825 3.26 -30.22 -7.19
N LEU A 826 3.76 -31.40 -7.58
CA LEU A 826 5.02 -31.93 -7.07
C LEU A 826 6.20 -31.02 -7.46
N VAL A 827 6.16 -30.32 -8.61
CA VAL A 827 7.22 -29.40 -9.03
C VAL A 827 7.02 -28.04 -8.33
N PRO A 828 8.00 -27.51 -7.58
CA PRO A 828 7.91 -26.15 -7.05
C PRO A 828 7.79 -25.11 -8.18
N ASP A 829 6.60 -24.53 -8.35
CA ASP A 829 6.37 -23.40 -9.24
C ASP A 829 6.54 -22.07 -8.49
N GLN A 830 7.67 -21.41 -8.72
CA GLN A 830 7.99 -20.12 -8.10
C GLN A 830 7.15 -18.95 -8.62
N GLY A 831 6.51 -19.12 -9.79
CA GLY A 831 5.57 -18.16 -10.36
C GLY A 831 4.14 -18.36 -9.88
N PHE A 832 3.87 -19.41 -9.10
CA PHE A 832 2.52 -19.76 -8.67
C PHE A 832 1.91 -18.66 -7.78
N GLN A 833 0.66 -18.31 -8.10
CA GLN A 833 -0.20 -17.43 -7.32
C GLN A 833 -1.50 -18.19 -7.03
N LEU A 834 -1.71 -18.53 -5.75
CA LEU A 834 -2.87 -19.34 -5.31
C LEU A 834 -4.20 -18.66 -5.64
N GLU A 835 -4.27 -17.34 -5.53
CA GLU A 835 -5.50 -16.54 -5.68
C GLU A 835 -6.00 -16.41 -7.13
N VAL A 836 -5.17 -16.76 -8.13
CA VAL A 836 -5.51 -16.56 -9.54
C VAL A 836 -6.28 -17.76 -10.09
N GLY A 837 -7.54 -17.55 -10.44
CA GLY A 837 -8.39 -18.55 -11.11
C GLY A 837 -9.04 -19.55 -10.16
N LEU A 838 -9.28 -19.18 -8.90
CA LEU A 838 -10.03 -19.98 -7.94
C LEU A 838 -11.51 -20.02 -8.28
N GLN A 839 -12.12 -21.17 -8.06
CA GLN A 839 -13.54 -21.43 -8.03
C GLN A 839 -13.97 -21.57 -6.57
N ARG A 840 -14.99 -20.82 -6.16
CA ARG A 840 -15.50 -20.82 -4.80
C ARG A 840 -17.01 -20.59 -4.82
N ASP A 841 -17.74 -21.32 -3.99
CA ASP A 841 -19.18 -21.15 -3.84
C ASP A 841 -19.48 -20.32 -2.60
N GLU A 842 -19.86 -19.06 -2.81
CA GLU A 842 -20.08 -18.09 -1.73
C GLU A 842 -21.27 -18.43 -0.83
N ARG A 843 -22.18 -19.31 -1.27
CA ARG A 843 -23.36 -19.70 -0.47
C ARG A 843 -22.96 -20.41 0.83
N PHE A 844 -21.78 -21.04 0.86
CA PHE A 844 -21.26 -21.79 1.98
C PHE A 844 -20.39 -20.95 2.94
N LEU A 845 -20.14 -19.68 2.62
CA LEU A 845 -19.28 -18.79 3.40
C LEU A 845 -20.09 -17.96 4.38
N LEU A 846 -19.52 -17.63 5.54
CA LEU A 846 -20.22 -16.84 6.56
C LEU A 846 -20.69 -15.51 5.97
N THR A 847 -21.97 -15.23 6.19
CA THR A 847 -22.58 -13.96 5.81
C THR A 847 -22.11 -12.85 6.75
N THR A 848 -22.21 -11.59 6.30
CA THR A 848 -21.94 -10.42 7.15
C THR A 848 -22.74 -10.47 8.45
N GLN A 849 -24.00 -10.93 8.40
CA GLN A 849 -24.86 -11.04 9.58
C GLN A 849 -24.36 -12.08 10.58
N GLU A 850 -23.93 -13.26 10.11
CA GLU A 850 -23.38 -14.32 10.95
C GLU A 850 -22.06 -13.89 11.61
N LEU A 851 -21.20 -13.17 10.87
CA LEU A 851 -19.96 -12.61 11.40
C LEU A 851 -20.20 -11.55 12.47
N GLU A 852 -21.15 -10.64 12.24
CA GLU A 852 -21.53 -9.62 13.21
C GLU A 852 -22.15 -10.25 14.47
N ALA A 853 -22.96 -11.30 14.31
CA ALA A 853 -23.53 -12.06 15.42
C ALA A 853 -22.43 -12.72 16.26
N LEU A 854 -21.46 -13.39 15.61
CA LEU A 854 -20.34 -14.02 16.30
C LEU A 854 -19.48 -13.00 17.04
N LEU A 855 -19.16 -11.85 16.42
CA LEU A 855 -18.44 -10.75 17.06
C LEU A 855 -19.14 -10.24 18.32
N ALA A 856 -20.48 -10.19 18.30
CA ALA A 856 -21.29 -9.75 19.42
C ALA A 856 -21.26 -10.72 20.62
N THR A 857 -21.01 -12.02 20.40
CA THR A 857 -20.97 -13.01 21.49
C THR A 857 -19.79 -12.78 22.44
N ARG A 858 -18.58 -12.53 21.91
CA ARG A 858 -17.35 -12.32 22.67
C ARG A 858 -16.41 -11.28 22.02
N PRO A 859 -16.72 -9.97 22.14
CA PRO A 859 -15.98 -8.91 21.44
C PRO A 859 -14.51 -8.77 21.85
N ASP A 860 -14.14 -9.26 23.04
CA ASP A 860 -12.76 -9.26 23.54
C ASP A 860 -11.93 -10.43 22.98
N GLN A 861 -12.59 -11.45 22.43
CA GLN A 861 -11.93 -12.64 21.86
C GLN A 861 -12.08 -12.74 20.34
N VAL A 862 -13.13 -12.18 19.75
CA VAL A 862 -13.40 -12.25 18.32
C VAL A 862 -13.03 -10.93 17.62
N ARG A 863 -12.39 -11.04 16.45
CA ARG A 863 -12.29 -9.99 15.44
C ARG A 863 -12.86 -10.52 14.13
N VAL A 864 -13.51 -9.67 13.36
CA VAL A 864 -13.99 -10.02 12.01
C VAL A 864 -13.19 -9.25 10.98
N ARG A 865 -12.79 -9.93 9.91
CA ARG A 865 -12.25 -9.30 8.70
C ARG A 865 -13.34 -9.35 7.61
N PRO A 866 -13.76 -8.19 7.07
CA PRO A 866 -14.82 -8.17 6.07
C PRO A 866 -14.36 -8.82 4.75
N THR A 867 -15.29 -9.50 4.07
CA THR A 867 -15.18 -9.87 2.65
C THR A 867 -15.04 -8.59 1.82
N THR A 868 -13.86 -8.31 1.31
CA THR A 868 -13.68 -7.35 0.22
C THR A 868 -13.13 -8.11 -0.98
N GLU A 869 -14.02 -8.55 -1.87
CA GLU A 869 -13.70 -8.50 -3.29
C GLU A 869 -13.58 -7.02 -3.67
N ASP A 870 -12.34 -6.51 -3.75
CA ASP A 870 -11.90 -5.38 -4.59
C ASP A 870 -10.53 -4.85 -4.09
N ASP A 871 -9.49 -5.67 -4.28
CA ASP A 871 -8.07 -5.31 -4.01
C ASP A 871 -7.19 -5.31 -5.29
N GLU A 872 -7.78 -4.97 -6.45
CA GLU A 872 -7.05 -4.59 -7.70
C GLU A 872 -7.14 -3.09 -8.01
#